data_AF-A0AAE8SWL0-F1
#
_entry.id   AF-A0AAE8SWL0-F1
#
_cell.length_a   1.000
_cell.length_b   1.000
_cell.length_c   1.000
_cell.angle_alpha   90.00
_cell.angle_beta   90.00
_cell.angle_gamma   90.00
#
_symmetry.space_group_name_H-M   'P 1'
#
loop_
_entity.id
_entity.type
_entity.pdbx_description
1 polymer ?
#
loop_
_entity_poly.entity_id
_entity_poly.type
_entity_poly.pdbx_seq_one_letter_code
_entity_poly.pdbx_strand_id
1 'polypeptide(L)'
;MSTPTVPVSVPHMGNGSYDQSAVSEQPSHTRPFSQPPPTSQQGVLSQPTPQPQQHPRSVKRPRPVKSCTECRKRKLKCDRTCPCSQCLKSSRPCRYSADQDGRDSDGSDAETNNEGGGARAQKRTCHPTPTDVSFNTPGRNGDGPVAPVTFEDLVLRIERLENNALARSPTRAEMGNTGAIRMSAAAPDTIRGLSVKKDSLQTRFFGQGSTRVLLNLFDEARHYLVNFKRMPSLCDVFTRLEALQRILREQHRVATTPMTVFVDSMLPIRKRMSDIMPSKPVCDRLLASYIETNEINYRILHLPTFTAQYSNFWDKNRPQPDYFLPQLLAALAIGTRFIFTKSEGGYAGAESREGVHIPTAYALVRTWLDGLRGKHKIDFTTLQTEVLLLHANRLMSLVKPHDTWSQMGYVVRMAMTMGMHRDPDEFEELSPFQGELRRRLWYTIVDMDVYISLACNLPCTVREGDYTCRPPRNLDDRDLHEGMAALRPGRPIEDHTDSQIQVYACLALPLRVRVSHLVGRVDTIHDLGEVIDVGRRLDKLTQDIEVVFPRHGPGERPHRFREWRSRMLIDLHIRRPLLALYRPFAMGVPDAPLEVVRVYMRSSLVILRYLDDLDPGHPFYEEMCDMYIQLLRHDIIQAAFSICFYIMNMPGDEDSGMAGLGGRTELDAAGAGEDQRLSFPSDVHMPGTQAGLIATVQKSIDLLVRKAKPGTADLNDIVPLVTTFSVARGRRRDYRGQPLSEEEKAQRLARDLELVLEGLMRSTNTSAEKIGIVVAEGAGGARESAGQAVPEYEYGRSMAPRGYTSSASCESWGYAGPMSGMGG
;
A
#
# COMPACT_ATOMS: atom_id res chain seq x y z
N MET A 1 55.80 -16.91 27.98
CA MET A 1 56.13 -16.46 29.36
C MET A 1 54.86 -15.89 29.98
N SER A 2 54.69 -16.06 31.29
CA SER A 2 53.82 -15.33 32.23
C SER A 2 52.43 -14.84 31.78
N THR A 3 51.38 -15.43 32.35
CA THR A 3 50.03 -14.82 32.49
C THR A 3 50.00 -13.90 33.73
N PRO A 4 48.87 -13.20 34.04
CA PRO A 4 47.78 -13.86 34.79
C PRO A 4 46.35 -13.51 34.33
N THR A 5 45.38 -14.24 34.86
CA THR A 5 43.90 -14.11 34.67
C THR A 5 43.20 -14.22 36.04
N VAL A 6 41.86 -14.38 36.06
CA VAL A 6 40.99 -14.82 37.21
C VAL A 6 40.55 -13.67 38.17
N PRO A 7 39.29 -13.63 38.69
CA PRO A 7 38.01 -14.25 38.28
C PRO A 7 36.80 -13.27 38.16
N VAL A 8 35.62 -13.81 37.82
CA VAL A 8 34.28 -13.24 38.10
C VAL A 8 33.62 -14.05 39.22
N SER A 9 32.77 -13.43 40.05
CA SER A 9 32.10 -14.07 41.20
C SER A 9 30.58 -14.15 41.06
N VAL A 10 29.99 -15.25 41.55
CA VAL A 10 28.54 -15.50 41.61
C VAL A 10 28.16 -16.08 42.99
N PRO A 11 27.08 -15.61 43.65
CA PRO A 11 26.49 -16.29 44.80
C PRO A 11 25.12 -16.93 44.48
N HIS A 12 24.81 -18.07 45.09
CA HIS A 12 23.49 -18.72 45.00
C HIS A 12 23.19 -19.56 46.25
N MET A 13 21.90 -19.92 46.43
CA MET A 13 21.31 -20.75 47.49
C MET A 13 21.26 -20.21 48.93
N GLY A 14 20.13 -20.51 49.60
CA GLY A 14 19.83 -20.15 50.99
C GLY A 14 18.36 -20.41 51.34
N ASN A 15 18.00 -21.65 51.64
CA ASN A 15 16.63 -22.04 52.03
C ASN A 15 16.33 -21.72 53.51
N GLY A 16 15.06 -21.45 53.82
CA GLY A 16 14.55 -21.39 55.19
C GLY A 16 13.02 -21.39 55.23
N SER A 17 12.43 -22.22 56.09
CA SER A 17 10.97 -22.42 56.25
C SER A 17 10.56 -22.28 57.72
N TYR A 18 9.37 -21.76 58.02
CA TYR A 18 8.33 -22.43 58.83
C TYR A 18 7.13 -21.51 59.23
N ASP A 19 5.93 -22.09 59.12
CA ASP A 19 4.70 -21.96 59.93
C ASP A 19 4.10 -20.65 60.50
N GLN A 20 2.86 -20.41 60.04
CA GLN A 20 1.57 -20.37 60.79
C GLN A 20 1.25 -19.35 61.92
N SER A 21 -0.08 -19.16 62.04
CA SER A 21 -0.86 -18.70 63.21
C SER A 21 -1.25 -17.22 63.25
N ALA A 22 -2.57 -17.00 63.27
CA ALA A 22 -3.21 -15.71 63.53
C ALA A 22 -3.53 -15.53 65.03
N VAL A 23 -3.94 -14.32 65.43
CA VAL A 23 -5.04 -14.08 66.38
C VAL A 23 -5.56 -12.64 66.17
N SER A 24 -6.79 -12.36 66.63
CA SER A 24 -7.54 -11.11 66.42
C SER A 24 -7.76 -10.37 67.74
N GLU A 25 -7.81 -9.02 67.73
CA GLU A 25 -8.34 -8.26 68.86
C GLU A 25 -8.93 -6.87 68.47
N GLN A 26 -10.02 -6.48 69.15
CA GLN A 26 -10.64 -5.14 69.18
C GLN A 26 -11.17 -4.89 70.60
N PRO A 27 -10.97 -3.70 71.20
CA PRO A 27 -12.08 -2.73 71.40
C PRO A 27 -11.64 -1.24 71.42
N SER A 28 -12.51 -0.21 71.55
CA SER A 28 -13.85 0.07 70.99
C SER A 28 -14.28 1.54 71.26
N HIS A 29 -15.44 1.96 70.73
CA HIS A 29 -16.30 3.11 71.10
C HIS A 29 -15.75 4.54 71.35
N THR A 30 -16.23 5.50 70.55
CA THR A 30 -17.26 6.50 70.99
C THR A 30 -17.93 7.27 69.83
N ARG A 31 -19.09 7.87 70.10
CA ARG A 31 -20.03 8.71 69.28
C ARG A 31 -20.89 9.53 70.30
N PRO A 32 -21.95 10.33 69.96
CA PRO A 32 -22.53 10.85 68.68
C PRO A 32 -22.32 12.40 68.55
N PHE A 33 -22.95 13.26 67.71
CA PHE A 33 -24.32 13.50 67.15
C PHE A 33 -24.21 14.37 65.85
N SER A 34 -25.23 14.86 65.10
CA SER A 34 -26.54 14.35 64.60
C SER A 34 -27.15 15.36 63.57
N GLN A 35 -28.38 15.14 63.07
CA GLN A 35 -29.25 16.06 62.28
C GLN A 35 -30.68 16.04 62.94
N PRO A 36 -31.86 16.46 62.34
CA PRO A 36 -32.18 17.20 61.09
C PRO A 36 -33.16 18.45 61.18
N PRO A 37 -34.47 18.48 60.73
CA PRO A 37 -35.06 19.49 59.79
C PRO A 37 -36.32 20.24 60.39
N PRO A 38 -37.42 20.71 59.71
CA PRO A 38 -37.84 20.83 58.26
C PRO A 38 -38.66 22.12 57.83
N THR A 39 -39.42 22.02 56.71
CA THR A 39 -40.79 22.62 56.40
C THR A 39 -41.04 24.01 55.73
N SER A 40 -41.13 24.02 54.39
CA SER A 40 -42.36 24.16 53.52
C SER A 40 -43.24 25.44 53.34
N GLN A 41 -43.66 25.67 52.06
CA GLN A 41 -44.98 26.12 51.49
C GLN A 41 -45.20 27.50 50.76
N GLN A 42 -45.73 27.40 49.52
CA GLN A 42 -46.65 28.28 48.71
C GLN A 42 -46.28 29.74 48.28
N GLY A 43 -46.74 30.23 47.09
CA GLY A 43 -46.41 31.63 46.67
C GLY A 43 -46.94 32.37 45.40
N VAL A 44 -47.48 31.76 44.31
CA VAL A 44 -48.41 32.40 43.30
C VAL A 44 -47.93 33.52 42.29
N LEU A 45 -48.32 33.35 41.00
CA LEU A 45 -48.61 34.30 39.88
C LEU A 45 -47.59 34.88 38.84
N SER A 46 -48.10 34.91 37.59
CA SER A 46 -47.89 35.83 36.43
C SER A 46 -46.80 35.61 35.35
N GLN A 47 -47.25 35.63 34.08
CA GLN A 47 -46.46 35.76 32.84
C GLN A 47 -46.42 37.23 32.37
N PRO A 48 -45.64 37.57 31.32
CA PRO A 48 -46.22 37.56 29.97
C PRO A 48 -45.32 36.95 28.87
N THR A 49 -45.91 36.68 27.70
CA THR A 49 -45.27 36.08 26.51
C THR A 49 -44.42 37.09 25.72
N PRO A 50 -43.44 36.63 24.93
CA PRO A 50 -43.63 36.77 23.47
C PRO A 50 -43.09 35.61 22.59
N GLN A 51 -43.84 35.36 21.51
CA GLN A 51 -43.52 34.94 20.12
C GLN A 51 -42.27 34.07 19.78
N PRO A 52 -42.40 33.14 18.81
CA PRO A 52 -41.33 32.21 18.44
C PRO A 52 -40.25 32.82 17.53
N GLN A 53 -38.99 32.82 17.97
CA GLN A 53 -37.85 33.04 17.08
C GLN A 53 -37.55 31.79 16.23
N GLN A 54 -37.13 32.02 14.99
CA GLN A 54 -37.16 31.01 13.93
C GLN A 54 -35.83 30.29 13.77
N HIS A 55 -35.86 28.97 13.56
CA HIS A 55 -34.66 28.20 13.21
C HIS A 55 -34.02 28.77 11.91
N PRO A 56 -32.69 28.97 11.87
CA PRO A 56 -32.01 29.41 10.65
C PRO A 56 -32.14 28.34 9.56
N ARG A 57 -32.93 28.64 8.52
CA ARG A 57 -33.16 27.73 7.39
C ARG A 57 -31.86 27.53 6.60
N SER A 58 -31.47 26.28 6.39
CA SER A 58 -30.28 25.95 5.61
C SER A 58 -30.40 26.43 4.16
N VAL A 59 -29.41 27.22 3.72
CA VAL A 59 -29.35 27.76 2.35
C VAL A 59 -29.10 26.62 1.37
N LYS A 60 -30.14 26.18 0.66
CA LYS A 60 -30.03 25.18 -0.41
C LYS A 60 -29.22 25.77 -1.57
N ARG A 61 -27.98 25.28 -1.76
CA ARG A 61 -27.14 25.64 -2.91
C ARG A 61 -27.91 25.38 -4.23
N PRO A 62 -27.93 26.34 -5.18
CA PRO A 62 -28.65 26.16 -6.44
C PRO A 62 -28.02 25.04 -7.27
N ARG A 63 -28.85 24.24 -7.95
CA ARG A 63 -28.38 23.12 -8.78
C ARG A 63 -27.70 23.65 -10.05
N PRO A 64 -26.47 23.22 -10.39
CA PRO A 64 -25.72 23.77 -11.52
C PRO A 64 -26.43 23.54 -12.87
N VAL A 65 -26.42 24.58 -13.71
CA VAL A 65 -27.23 24.65 -14.93
C VAL A 65 -26.49 24.05 -16.12
N LYS A 66 -26.98 22.90 -16.62
CA LYS A 66 -26.34 22.11 -17.68
C LYS A 66 -26.77 22.51 -19.11
N SER A 67 -26.92 23.80 -19.40
CA SER A 67 -27.27 24.31 -20.73
C SER A 67 -26.62 25.67 -21.00
N CYS A 68 -26.30 25.96 -22.26
CA CYS A 68 -25.66 27.22 -22.62
C CYS A 68 -26.61 28.41 -22.45
N THR A 69 -26.04 29.60 -22.28
CA THR A 69 -26.74 30.86 -22.06
C THR A 69 -27.78 31.16 -23.14
N GLU A 70 -27.43 31.04 -24.43
CA GLU A 70 -28.36 31.31 -25.53
C GLU A 70 -29.51 30.30 -25.63
N CYS A 71 -29.25 28.99 -25.50
CA CYS A 71 -30.34 28.00 -25.46
C CYS A 71 -31.24 28.22 -24.22
N ARG A 72 -30.66 28.55 -23.06
CA ARG A 72 -31.43 28.87 -21.84
C ARG A 72 -32.30 30.11 -22.03
N LYS A 73 -31.74 31.20 -22.55
CA LYS A 73 -32.45 32.47 -22.82
C LYS A 73 -33.60 32.29 -23.80
N ARG A 74 -33.43 31.41 -24.80
CA ARG A 74 -34.43 31.11 -25.84
C ARG A 74 -35.32 29.89 -25.53
N LYS A 75 -35.18 29.27 -24.36
CA LYS A 75 -35.86 28.03 -23.92
C LYS A 75 -35.72 26.85 -24.91
N LEU A 76 -34.60 26.78 -25.64
CA LEU A 76 -34.29 25.71 -26.60
C LEU A 76 -33.55 24.55 -25.94
N LYS A 77 -33.71 23.34 -26.51
CA LYS A 77 -32.91 22.16 -26.10
C LYS A 77 -31.42 22.43 -26.37
N CYS A 78 -30.56 21.94 -25.50
CA CYS A 78 -29.10 22.10 -25.56
C CYS A 78 -28.44 20.73 -25.42
N ASP A 79 -27.61 20.40 -26.40
CA ASP A 79 -26.88 19.13 -26.59
C ASP A 79 -25.52 19.07 -25.85
N ARG A 80 -25.08 20.20 -25.27
CA ARG A 80 -23.93 20.32 -24.35
C ARG A 80 -22.53 20.19 -24.95
N THR A 81 -22.40 20.03 -26.25
CA THR A 81 -21.17 20.33 -27.01
C THR A 81 -20.87 21.83 -26.98
N CYS A 82 -19.63 22.24 -27.28
CA CYS A 82 -19.24 23.65 -27.35
C CYS A 82 -18.45 23.93 -28.65
N PRO A 83 -18.98 24.74 -29.58
CA PRO A 83 -20.32 25.32 -29.60
C PRO A 83 -21.41 24.24 -29.73
N CYS A 84 -22.55 24.43 -29.07
CA CYS A 84 -23.64 23.44 -29.11
C CYS A 84 -24.35 23.46 -30.47
N SER A 85 -24.85 22.32 -30.94
CA SER A 85 -25.37 22.17 -32.32
C SER A 85 -26.44 23.20 -32.68
N GLN A 86 -27.29 23.59 -31.73
CA GLN A 86 -28.33 24.61 -31.95
C GLN A 86 -27.76 26.04 -32.05
N CYS A 87 -26.65 26.35 -31.37
CA CYS A 87 -25.95 27.62 -31.51
C CYS A 87 -25.11 27.63 -32.80
N LEU A 88 -24.45 26.51 -33.14
CA LEU A 88 -23.71 26.35 -34.38
C LEU A 88 -24.62 26.52 -35.61
N LYS A 89 -25.74 25.79 -35.69
CA LYS A 89 -26.72 25.91 -36.77
C LYS A 89 -27.41 27.28 -36.86
N SER A 90 -27.36 28.10 -35.81
CA SER A 90 -27.88 29.47 -35.84
C SER A 90 -26.81 30.56 -35.83
N SER A 91 -25.54 30.19 -36.05
CA SER A 91 -24.36 31.09 -36.05
C SER A 91 -24.30 32.02 -34.84
N ARG A 92 -24.51 31.47 -33.63
CA ARG A 92 -24.57 32.22 -32.37
C ARG A 92 -23.44 31.86 -31.40
N PRO A 93 -22.92 32.83 -30.62
CA PRO A 93 -21.87 32.59 -29.64
C PRO A 93 -22.38 31.69 -28.49
N CYS A 94 -21.99 30.43 -28.52
CA CYS A 94 -22.31 29.48 -27.46
C CYS A 94 -21.41 29.74 -26.24
N ARG A 95 -22.00 29.99 -25.06
CA ARG A 95 -21.26 30.18 -23.79
C ARG A 95 -21.97 29.49 -22.63
N TYR A 96 -21.22 28.93 -21.70
CA TYR A 96 -21.73 28.32 -20.46
C TYR A 96 -21.37 29.21 -19.26
N SER A 97 -22.22 29.25 -18.25
CA SER A 97 -22.05 30.11 -17.07
C SER A 97 -21.10 29.47 -16.04
N ALA A 98 -19.83 29.30 -16.42
CA ALA A 98 -18.77 28.73 -15.57
C ALA A 98 -17.38 29.35 -15.79
N ASP A 99 -17.25 30.38 -16.67
CA ASP A 99 -16.01 31.15 -16.90
C ASP A 99 -16.07 32.56 -16.26
N GLN A 100 -16.92 32.75 -15.24
CA GLN A 100 -17.10 34.02 -14.53
C GLN A 100 -17.32 33.77 -13.03
N ASP A 101 -16.23 33.50 -12.32
CA ASP A 101 -16.11 33.72 -10.87
C ASP A 101 -14.79 34.47 -10.63
N GLY A 102 -14.90 35.73 -10.19
CA GLY A 102 -13.76 36.60 -9.97
C GLY A 102 -14.10 38.07 -10.15
N ARG A 103 -14.41 38.73 -9.01
CA ARG A 103 -14.59 40.20 -8.82
C ARG A 103 -15.89 40.79 -9.38
N ASP A 104 -16.68 41.61 -8.64
CA ASP A 104 -16.62 42.10 -7.25
C ASP A 104 -18.05 42.38 -6.72
N SER A 105 -18.23 42.53 -5.40
CA SER A 105 -19.16 43.52 -4.81
C SER A 105 -18.88 43.69 -3.30
N ASP A 106 -18.91 44.93 -2.81
CA ASP A 106 -18.45 45.36 -1.48
C ASP A 106 -19.56 45.59 -0.44
N GLY A 107 -19.14 45.82 0.82
CA GLY A 107 -19.96 46.36 1.91
C GLY A 107 -19.10 46.98 3.03
N SER A 108 -19.37 48.25 3.36
CA SER A 108 -18.64 49.22 4.22
C SER A 108 -18.34 48.77 5.68
N ASP A 109 -17.51 49.42 6.53
CA ASP A 109 -17.30 50.88 6.78
C ASP A 109 -15.88 51.28 7.28
N ALA A 110 -15.52 52.58 7.08
CA ALA A 110 -14.58 53.46 7.84
C ALA A 110 -13.09 53.07 8.09
N GLU A 111 -12.07 53.97 8.14
CA GLU A 111 -11.93 55.43 7.86
C GLU A 111 -10.43 55.83 7.72
N THR A 112 -10.05 56.70 6.74
CA THR A 112 -8.81 57.55 6.64
C THR A 112 -7.40 56.89 6.75
N ASN A 113 -6.29 57.39 6.17
CA ASN A 113 -5.94 58.59 5.40
C ASN A 113 -4.74 58.33 4.44
N ASN A 114 -4.38 59.31 3.59
CA ASN A 114 -3.23 59.44 2.64
C ASN A 114 -1.99 58.50 2.81
N GLU A 115 -1.23 58.08 1.77
CA GLU A 115 -1.20 58.26 0.29
C GLU A 115 -0.21 57.23 -0.33
N GLY A 116 0.09 57.12 -1.63
CA GLY A 116 -0.36 57.85 -2.85
C GLY A 116 0.53 57.53 -4.08
N GLY A 117 -0.02 57.58 -5.30
CA GLY A 117 0.68 57.34 -6.59
C GLY A 117 0.93 55.86 -6.97
N GLY A 118 0.81 55.41 -8.23
CA GLY A 118 0.33 56.06 -9.45
C GLY A 118 0.30 55.12 -10.70
N ALA A 119 -0.32 55.57 -11.79
CA ALA A 119 -0.21 55.02 -13.18
C ALA A 119 -0.64 53.55 -13.47
N ARG A 120 -1.97 53.36 -13.52
CA ARG A 120 -2.76 52.28 -14.17
C ARG A 120 -2.33 51.93 -15.63
N ALA A 121 -2.35 50.64 -16.00
CA ALA A 121 -2.31 50.14 -17.39
C ALA A 121 -3.33 49.00 -17.64
N GLN A 122 -3.70 48.74 -18.90
CA GLN A 122 -4.88 47.93 -19.27
C GLN A 122 -4.55 46.55 -19.88
N LYS A 123 -5.45 45.57 -19.68
CA LYS A 123 -5.48 44.31 -20.44
C LYS A 123 -5.93 44.54 -21.90
N ARG A 124 -5.31 43.84 -22.84
CA ARG A 124 -5.95 43.38 -24.09
C ARG A 124 -5.67 41.90 -24.32
N THR A 125 -6.67 41.19 -24.81
CA THR A 125 -6.64 39.77 -25.21
C THR A 125 -6.80 39.67 -26.72
N CYS A 126 -6.27 38.61 -27.35
CA CYS A 126 -7.02 37.63 -28.16
C CYS A 126 -6.15 36.81 -29.12
N HIS A 127 -6.60 35.57 -29.36
CA HIS A 127 -6.21 34.63 -30.43
C HIS A 127 -7.45 33.75 -30.71
N PRO A 128 -7.56 33.04 -31.86
CA PRO A 128 -7.01 33.31 -33.20
C PRO A 128 -8.08 33.08 -34.32
N THR A 129 -7.61 32.97 -35.58
CA THR A 129 -8.27 32.37 -36.78
C THR A 129 -9.49 33.06 -37.44
N PRO A 130 -9.81 32.75 -38.73
CA PRO A 130 -8.89 32.64 -39.88
C PRO A 130 -9.42 33.26 -41.20
N THR A 131 -8.53 33.65 -42.13
CA THR A 131 -8.76 33.58 -43.61
C THR A 131 -7.50 33.94 -44.40
N ASP A 132 -7.31 33.34 -45.57
CA ASP A 132 -6.24 33.68 -46.52
C ASP A 132 -6.61 34.89 -47.39
N VAL A 133 -5.76 35.93 -47.38
CA VAL A 133 -5.54 36.83 -48.53
C VAL A 133 -4.08 37.27 -48.48
N SER A 134 -3.38 37.24 -49.62
CA SER A 134 -2.00 37.72 -49.75
C SER A 134 -1.89 39.05 -50.52
N PHE A 135 -0.75 39.72 -50.33
CA PHE A 135 -0.17 40.85 -51.08
C PHE A 135 -0.40 42.31 -50.63
N ASN A 136 0.73 43.03 -50.69
CA ASN A 136 0.95 44.47 -50.85
C ASN A 136 0.72 45.43 -49.65
N THR A 137 1.82 45.69 -48.95
CA THR A 137 2.09 46.95 -48.23
C THR A 137 2.36 48.12 -49.19
N PRO A 138 2.01 49.35 -48.74
CA PRO A 138 3.00 50.43 -48.53
C PRO A 138 2.90 50.94 -47.07
N GLY A 139 3.93 51.50 -46.42
CA GLY A 139 4.71 52.69 -46.79
C GLY A 139 4.15 53.92 -46.03
N ARG A 140 4.92 54.85 -45.46
CA ARG A 140 6.38 55.09 -45.49
C ARG A 140 6.79 56.05 -44.34
N ASN A 141 8.12 56.23 -44.15
CA ASN A 141 8.86 57.25 -43.37
C ASN A 141 9.26 56.74 -41.97
N GLY A 142 10.54 56.62 -41.59
CA GLY A 142 11.84 56.82 -42.29
C GLY A 142 12.93 57.01 -41.22
N ASP A 143 14.24 56.89 -41.43
CA ASP A 143 15.05 56.32 -42.52
C ASP A 143 16.39 55.88 -41.89
N GLY A 144 16.95 54.73 -42.28
CA GLY A 144 18.18 54.19 -41.69
C GLY A 144 18.36 52.69 -42.00
N PRO A 145 19.58 52.21 -42.32
CA PRO A 145 19.78 50.89 -42.91
C PRO A 145 19.75 49.76 -41.87
N VAL A 146 18.55 49.21 -41.62
CA VAL A 146 18.41 47.89 -41.00
C VAL A 146 18.68 46.83 -42.07
N ALA A 147 19.69 45.98 -41.85
CA ALA A 147 20.09 44.93 -42.79
C ALA A 147 18.93 43.92 -43.04
N PRO A 148 18.87 43.29 -44.22
CA PRO A 148 17.88 42.25 -44.48
C PRO A 148 18.12 41.06 -43.55
N VAL A 149 17.13 40.76 -42.71
CA VAL A 149 17.08 39.56 -41.87
C VAL A 149 17.26 38.35 -42.77
N THR A 150 18.37 37.63 -42.61
CA THR A 150 18.71 36.52 -43.52
C THR A 150 17.81 35.30 -43.26
N PHE A 151 17.85 34.34 -44.18
CA PHE A 151 17.26 33.03 -43.92
C PHE A 151 17.88 32.38 -42.67
N GLU A 152 19.19 32.59 -42.44
CA GLU A 152 19.90 32.13 -41.25
C GLU A 152 19.41 32.84 -39.97
N ASP A 153 19.16 34.15 -39.96
CA ASP A 153 18.56 34.85 -38.80
C ASP A 153 17.18 34.27 -38.46
N LEU A 154 16.37 33.92 -39.47
CA LEU A 154 15.07 33.28 -39.28
C LEU A 154 15.21 31.86 -38.72
N VAL A 155 16.15 31.06 -39.25
CA VAL A 155 16.47 29.72 -38.72
C VAL A 155 16.99 29.80 -37.28
N LEU A 156 17.97 30.66 -36.98
CA LEU A 156 18.51 30.89 -35.63
C LEU A 156 17.44 31.39 -34.65
N ARG A 157 16.43 32.13 -35.14
CA ARG A 157 15.30 32.60 -34.33
C ARG A 157 14.27 31.50 -34.07
N ILE A 158 14.02 30.61 -35.03
CA ILE A 158 13.22 29.39 -34.83
C ILE A 158 13.95 28.46 -33.86
N GLU A 159 15.24 28.19 -34.07
CA GLU A 159 16.08 27.38 -33.21
C GLU A 159 16.15 27.94 -31.77
N ARG A 160 16.23 29.27 -31.59
CA ARG A 160 16.09 29.89 -30.26
C ARG A 160 14.70 29.69 -29.64
N LEU A 161 13.62 29.69 -30.44
CA LEU A 161 12.26 29.46 -29.93
C LEU A 161 12.04 27.98 -29.57
N GLU A 162 12.57 27.05 -30.36
CA GLU A 162 12.57 25.61 -30.07
C GLU A 162 13.40 25.29 -28.84
N ASN A 163 14.62 25.84 -28.72
CA ASN A 163 15.43 25.69 -27.51
C ASN A 163 14.74 26.28 -26.27
N ASN A 164 14.06 27.44 -26.37
CA ASN A 164 13.28 28.00 -25.26
C ASN A 164 12.00 27.19 -24.94
N ALA A 165 11.43 26.47 -25.90
CA ALA A 165 10.33 25.54 -25.66
C ALA A 165 10.81 24.26 -24.96
N LEU A 166 11.94 23.70 -25.40
CA LEU A 166 12.59 22.53 -24.83
C LEU A 166 13.14 22.80 -23.41
N ALA A 167 13.65 24.00 -23.15
CA ALA A 167 14.16 24.43 -21.84
C ALA A 167 13.08 24.56 -20.75
N ARG A 168 11.78 24.41 -21.07
CA ARG A 168 10.69 24.40 -20.09
C ARG A 168 10.44 23.04 -19.42
N SER A 169 11.32 22.05 -19.65
CA SER A 169 11.46 20.86 -18.80
C SER A 169 12.79 20.92 -18.04
N PRO A 170 12.81 20.96 -16.69
CA PRO A 170 14.00 21.26 -15.89
C PRO A 170 14.94 20.05 -15.70
N THR A 171 15.33 19.38 -16.81
CA THR A 171 16.18 18.18 -16.79
C THR A 171 17.16 18.07 -17.98
N ARG A 172 17.17 19.00 -18.94
CA ARG A 172 17.78 18.77 -20.28
C ARG A 172 19.01 19.62 -20.66
N ALA A 173 19.81 20.05 -19.67
CA ALA A 173 20.98 20.92 -19.90
C ALA A 173 22.35 20.23 -19.78
N GLU A 174 22.47 19.13 -19.01
CA GLU A 174 23.76 18.50 -18.67
C GLU A 174 23.75 16.98 -18.91
N MET A 175 23.56 16.55 -20.16
CA MET A 175 23.85 15.17 -20.58
C MET A 175 24.17 15.13 -22.08
N GLY A 176 25.44 14.89 -22.43
CA GLY A 176 25.90 14.89 -23.82
C GLY A 176 25.73 13.55 -24.53
N ASN A 177 25.16 13.57 -25.74
CA ASN A 177 25.25 12.53 -26.79
C ASN A 177 24.97 11.06 -26.45
N THR A 178 24.32 10.73 -25.33
CA THR A 178 23.68 9.41 -25.17
C THR A 178 22.32 9.41 -25.87
N GLY A 179 22.19 8.63 -26.95
CA GLY A 179 20.94 8.57 -27.73
C GLY A 179 19.73 8.15 -26.89
N ALA A 180 18.69 8.98 -26.89
CA ALA A 180 17.45 8.68 -26.18
C ALA A 180 16.75 7.45 -26.79
N ILE A 181 16.68 6.36 -26.03
CA ILE A 181 16.05 5.10 -26.45
C ILE A 181 14.53 5.30 -26.45
N ARG A 182 14.00 5.78 -27.59
CA ARG A 182 12.56 5.86 -27.82
C ARG A 182 11.99 4.46 -27.94
N MET A 183 10.99 4.14 -27.13
CA MET A 183 10.39 2.81 -27.08
C MET A 183 8.88 2.83 -27.21
N SER A 184 8.32 1.69 -27.61
CA SER A 184 6.90 1.43 -27.45
C SER A 184 6.52 1.49 -25.96
N ALA A 185 5.38 2.11 -25.67
CA ALA A 185 4.84 2.09 -24.31
C ALA A 185 4.37 0.67 -23.95
N ALA A 186 4.53 0.28 -22.68
CA ALA A 186 4.03 -0.98 -22.16
C ALA A 186 2.50 -1.08 -22.35
N ALA A 187 2.02 -2.23 -22.83
CA ALA A 187 0.62 -2.39 -23.22
C ALA A 187 -0.33 -2.12 -22.02
N PRO A 188 -1.46 -1.40 -22.20
CA PRO A 188 -2.34 -0.99 -21.09
C PRO A 188 -2.78 -2.11 -20.14
N ASP A 189 -3.00 -3.32 -20.66
CA ASP A 189 -3.41 -4.50 -19.89
C ASP A 189 -2.28 -5.13 -19.06
N THR A 190 -1.01 -4.75 -19.28
CA THR A 190 0.16 -5.18 -18.49
C THR A 190 0.47 -4.23 -17.33
N ILE A 191 0.06 -2.96 -17.46
CA ILE A 191 0.35 -1.88 -16.49
C ILE A 191 -0.81 -1.64 -15.51
N ARG A 192 -2.04 -1.97 -15.89
CA ARG A 192 -3.24 -1.88 -15.05
C ARG A 192 -4.33 -2.88 -15.46
N GLY A 193 -5.33 -3.00 -14.61
CA GLY A 193 -6.62 -3.60 -14.93
C GLY A 193 -7.75 -2.67 -14.50
N LEU A 194 -8.79 -2.58 -15.33
CA LEU A 194 -10.07 -1.96 -14.98
C LEU A 194 -11.16 -3.03 -15.03
N SER A 195 -12.08 -3.04 -14.06
CA SER A 195 -13.28 -3.87 -14.14
C SER A 195 -14.52 -3.08 -13.74
N VAL A 196 -15.65 -3.42 -14.36
CA VAL A 196 -16.98 -2.94 -14.00
C VAL A 196 -17.74 -4.12 -13.41
N LYS A 197 -18.23 -4.02 -12.16
CA LYS A 197 -19.14 -5.04 -11.64
C LYS A 197 -20.48 -4.94 -12.38
N LYS A 198 -20.84 -6.02 -13.08
CA LYS A 198 -21.98 -6.09 -14.03
C LYS A 198 -23.28 -5.53 -13.43
N ASP A 199 -23.65 -5.98 -12.24
CA ASP A 199 -24.95 -5.69 -11.63
C ASP A 199 -25.04 -4.32 -10.93
N SER A 200 -23.95 -3.54 -10.88
CA SER A 200 -23.89 -2.31 -10.09
C SER A 200 -23.19 -1.12 -10.77
N LEU A 201 -22.65 -1.32 -11.97
CA LEU A 201 -21.83 -0.34 -12.71
C LEU A 201 -20.62 0.21 -11.92
N GLN A 202 -20.25 -0.43 -10.80
CA GLN A 202 -19.12 0.00 -9.97
C GLN A 202 -17.80 -0.36 -10.66
N THR A 203 -17.00 0.66 -10.96
CA THR A 203 -15.62 0.53 -11.46
C THR A 203 -14.66 0.14 -10.34
N ARG A 204 -13.69 -0.73 -10.64
CA ARG A 204 -12.51 -1.00 -9.80
C ARG A 204 -11.23 -0.88 -10.62
N PHE A 205 -10.18 -0.39 -9.98
CA PHE A 205 -8.84 -0.27 -10.54
C PHE A 205 -7.91 -1.30 -9.88
N PHE A 206 -7.01 -1.86 -10.68
CA PHE A 206 -5.94 -2.77 -10.27
C PHE A 206 -4.64 -2.30 -10.91
N GLY A 207 -3.54 -2.25 -10.16
CA GLY A 207 -2.22 -1.94 -10.72
C GLY A 207 -1.48 -3.18 -11.23
N GLN A 208 -0.40 -2.95 -11.99
CA GLN A 208 0.61 -3.94 -12.40
C GLN A 208 1.06 -4.94 -11.32
N GLY A 209 1.04 -4.56 -10.03
CA GLY A 209 1.39 -5.46 -8.92
C GLY A 209 0.29 -6.47 -8.52
N SER A 210 -0.89 -6.40 -9.14
CA SER A 210 -1.99 -7.33 -8.87
C SER A 210 -1.88 -8.58 -9.72
N THR A 211 -2.11 -9.75 -9.11
CA THR A 211 -2.25 -11.05 -9.78
C THR A 211 -3.17 -10.99 -11.00
N ARG A 212 -4.25 -10.19 -10.95
CA ARG A 212 -5.16 -9.97 -12.10
C ARG A 212 -4.48 -9.40 -13.33
N VAL A 213 -3.54 -8.47 -13.14
CA VAL A 213 -2.85 -7.77 -14.22
C VAL A 213 -1.66 -8.59 -14.70
N LEU A 214 -0.94 -9.23 -13.77
CA LEU A 214 0.11 -10.20 -14.09
C LEU A 214 -0.41 -11.36 -14.95
N LEU A 215 -1.62 -11.87 -14.68
CA LEU A 215 -2.28 -12.93 -15.48
C LEU A 215 -2.54 -12.56 -16.94
N ASN A 216 -2.54 -11.28 -17.32
CA ASN A 216 -2.71 -10.87 -18.72
C ASN A 216 -1.48 -11.22 -19.59
N LEU A 217 -0.38 -11.68 -18.99
CA LEU A 217 0.83 -12.18 -19.67
C LEU A 217 0.84 -13.71 -19.83
N PHE A 218 -0.26 -14.40 -19.48
CA PHE A 218 -0.32 -15.86 -19.40
C PHE A 218 -1.66 -16.42 -19.92
N ASP A 219 -1.97 -16.23 -21.20
CA ASP A 219 -3.28 -16.58 -21.76
C ASP A 219 -3.66 -18.06 -21.61
N GLU A 220 -2.72 -18.99 -21.68
CA GLU A 220 -2.96 -20.43 -21.44
C GLU A 220 -3.37 -20.69 -19.97
N ALA A 221 -2.71 -20.04 -19.00
CA ALA A 221 -3.08 -20.15 -17.58
C ALA A 221 -4.45 -19.50 -17.31
N ARG A 222 -4.69 -18.32 -17.91
CA ARG A 222 -5.96 -17.59 -17.85
C ARG A 222 -7.10 -18.37 -18.53
N HIS A 223 -6.82 -19.10 -19.61
CA HIS A 223 -7.78 -19.97 -20.29
C HIS A 223 -8.28 -21.07 -19.36
N TYR A 224 -7.39 -21.78 -18.65
CA TYR A 224 -7.77 -22.77 -17.64
C TYR A 224 -8.56 -22.13 -16.48
N LEU A 225 -8.08 -21.02 -15.91
CA LEU A 225 -8.75 -20.31 -14.80
C LEU A 225 -10.18 -19.84 -15.13
N VAL A 226 -10.48 -19.55 -16.40
CA VAL A 226 -11.81 -19.10 -16.86
C VAL A 226 -12.69 -20.27 -17.31
N ASN A 227 -12.12 -21.33 -17.90
CA ASN A 227 -12.89 -22.39 -18.56
C ASN A 227 -12.95 -23.73 -17.80
N PHE A 228 -12.33 -23.86 -16.62
CA PHE A 228 -12.28 -25.14 -15.88
C PHE A 228 -13.64 -25.84 -15.69
N LYS A 229 -14.76 -25.11 -15.56
CA LYS A 229 -16.12 -25.69 -15.45
C LYS A 229 -16.59 -26.43 -16.72
N ARG A 230 -15.86 -26.30 -17.84
CA ARG A 230 -16.03 -27.03 -19.11
C ARG A 230 -14.99 -28.15 -19.31
N MET A 231 -14.02 -28.29 -18.41
CA MET A 231 -12.90 -29.22 -18.50
C MET A 231 -13.05 -30.28 -17.41
N PRO A 232 -13.50 -31.51 -17.71
CA PRO A 232 -13.81 -32.52 -16.70
C PRO A 232 -12.65 -32.81 -15.74
N SER A 233 -11.43 -32.82 -16.27
CA SER A 233 -10.16 -33.01 -15.56
C SER A 233 -9.83 -31.90 -14.55
N LEU A 234 -10.40 -30.70 -14.68
CA LEU A 234 -10.17 -29.56 -13.78
C LEU A 234 -11.39 -29.18 -12.92
N CYS A 235 -12.60 -29.63 -13.30
CA CYS A 235 -13.84 -29.15 -12.70
C CYS A 235 -13.95 -29.44 -11.19
N ASP A 236 -13.55 -30.64 -10.74
CA ASP A 236 -13.64 -31.04 -9.33
C ASP A 236 -12.66 -30.27 -8.43
N VAL A 237 -11.36 -30.30 -8.75
CA VAL A 237 -10.31 -29.67 -7.93
C VAL A 237 -10.54 -28.16 -7.77
N PHE A 238 -10.95 -27.46 -8.84
CA PHE A 238 -11.30 -26.05 -8.75
C PHE A 238 -12.58 -25.80 -7.94
N THR A 239 -13.58 -26.68 -8.03
CA THR A 239 -14.82 -26.55 -7.21
C THR A 239 -14.51 -26.74 -5.72
N ARG A 240 -13.61 -27.67 -5.38
CA ARG A 240 -13.11 -27.87 -4.00
C ARG A 240 -12.22 -26.72 -3.52
N LEU A 241 -11.44 -26.10 -4.40
CA LEU A 241 -10.69 -24.86 -4.11
C LEU A 241 -11.62 -23.64 -3.91
N GLU A 242 -12.68 -23.49 -4.70
CA GLU A 242 -13.73 -22.46 -4.50
C GLU A 242 -14.43 -22.64 -3.14
N ALA A 243 -14.74 -23.88 -2.78
CA ALA A 243 -15.31 -24.24 -1.47
C ALA A 243 -14.35 -23.94 -0.31
N LEU A 244 -13.08 -24.35 -0.40
CA LEU A 244 -12.05 -24.00 0.58
C LEU A 244 -11.90 -22.48 0.72
N GLN A 245 -11.94 -21.72 -0.38
CA GLN A 245 -11.87 -20.26 -0.33
C GLN A 245 -13.13 -19.64 0.34
N ARG A 246 -14.33 -20.22 0.15
CA ARG A 246 -15.54 -19.80 0.89
C ARG A 246 -15.36 -19.98 2.41
N ILE A 247 -14.81 -21.12 2.84
CA ILE A 247 -14.51 -21.41 4.25
C ILE A 247 -13.49 -20.40 4.81
N LEU A 248 -12.37 -20.17 4.10
CA LEU A 248 -11.29 -19.29 4.56
C LEU A 248 -11.71 -17.81 4.62
N ARG A 249 -12.55 -17.35 3.69
CA ARG A 249 -13.14 -16.00 3.70
C ARG A 249 -14.09 -15.80 4.89
N GLU A 250 -14.88 -16.80 5.26
CA GLU A 250 -15.76 -16.72 6.43
C GLU A 250 -14.98 -16.79 7.76
N GLN A 251 -13.95 -17.65 7.85
CA GLN A 251 -13.02 -17.65 8.98
C GLN A 251 -12.32 -16.30 9.15
N HIS A 252 -11.85 -15.68 8.05
CA HIS A 252 -11.32 -14.31 8.06
C HIS A 252 -12.34 -13.33 8.64
N ARG A 253 -13.58 -13.33 8.10
CA ARG A 253 -14.65 -12.42 8.52
C ARG A 253 -14.92 -12.52 10.02
N VAL A 254 -14.97 -13.73 10.58
CA VAL A 254 -15.14 -13.95 12.02
C VAL A 254 -13.93 -13.42 12.81
N ALA A 255 -12.71 -13.81 12.44
CA ALA A 255 -11.48 -13.37 13.12
C ALA A 255 -11.18 -11.85 12.99
N THR A 256 -11.80 -11.15 12.03
CA THR A 256 -11.75 -9.69 11.91
C THR A 256 -12.95 -8.95 12.51
N THR A 257 -13.94 -9.65 13.07
CA THR A 257 -15.12 -9.02 13.66
C THR A 257 -14.82 -8.55 15.10
N PRO A 258 -14.98 -7.25 15.45
CA PRO A 258 -14.80 -6.77 16.82
C PRO A 258 -15.82 -7.35 17.81
N MET A 259 -15.41 -7.49 19.08
CA MET A 259 -16.30 -7.96 20.15
C MET A 259 -17.32 -6.87 20.53
N THR A 260 -18.58 -7.04 20.13
CA THR A 260 -19.71 -6.14 20.40
C THR A 260 -19.87 -5.78 21.88
N VAL A 261 -19.67 -6.75 22.78
CA VAL A 261 -19.70 -6.56 24.26
C VAL A 261 -18.80 -5.43 24.73
N PHE A 262 -17.69 -5.17 24.03
CA PHE A 262 -16.83 -4.02 24.29
C PHE A 262 -17.13 -2.84 23.34
N VAL A 263 -17.31 -3.05 22.04
CA VAL A 263 -17.46 -1.94 21.08
C VAL A 263 -18.77 -1.16 21.26
N ASP A 264 -19.87 -1.85 21.53
CA ASP A 264 -21.21 -1.26 21.64
C ASP A 264 -21.58 -0.88 23.09
N SER A 265 -20.67 -1.14 24.04
CA SER A 265 -20.91 -0.87 25.47
C SER A 265 -20.88 0.63 25.81
N MET A 266 -21.85 1.04 26.63
CA MET A 266 -22.03 2.42 27.10
C MET A 266 -20.96 2.87 28.12
N LEU A 267 -20.02 2.01 28.50
CA LEU A 267 -18.93 2.36 29.41
C LEU A 267 -17.97 3.41 28.79
N PRO A 268 -17.29 4.26 29.61
CA PRO A 268 -16.29 5.20 29.11
C PRO A 268 -15.18 4.49 28.32
N ILE A 269 -14.80 5.04 27.16
CA ILE A 269 -13.89 4.38 26.21
C ILE A 269 -12.55 3.96 26.84
N ARG A 270 -12.00 4.80 27.75
CA ARG A 270 -10.78 4.52 28.54
C ARG A 270 -10.92 3.29 29.43
N LYS A 271 -12.10 3.08 30.04
CA LYS A 271 -12.38 1.86 30.81
C LYS A 271 -12.47 0.66 29.89
N ARG A 272 -13.22 0.74 28.79
CA ARG A 272 -13.35 -0.35 27.81
C ARG A 272 -12.02 -0.81 27.22
N MET A 273 -11.11 0.13 26.97
CA MET A 273 -9.73 -0.16 26.58
C MET A 273 -8.92 -0.83 27.70
N SER A 274 -9.17 -0.52 28.97
CA SER A 274 -8.54 -1.18 30.12
C SER A 274 -9.11 -2.58 30.36
N ASP A 275 -10.42 -2.78 30.16
CA ASP A 275 -11.13 -4.04 30.37
C ASP A 275 -10.72 -5.13 29.35
N ILE A 276 -10.06 -4.76 28.23
CA ILE A 276 -9.48 -5.70 27.24
C ILE A 276 -7.96 -5.87 27.35
N MET A 277 -7.30 -5.29 28.36
CA MET A 277 -5.85 -5.41 28.52
C MET A 277 -5.44 -6.82 28.97
N PRO A 278 -4.44 -7.45 28.32
CA PRO A 278 -3.79 -8.66 28.83
C PRO A 278 -3.15 -8.47 30.20
N SER A 279 -2.76 -9.58 30.82
CA SER A 279 -1.89 -9.54 32.01
C SER A 279 -0.53 -8.90 31.68
N LYS A 280 0.12 -8.29 32.68
CA LYS A 280 1.44 -7.64 32.51
C LYS A 280 2.47 -8.55 31.81
N PRO A 281 2.65 -9.84 32.18
CA PRO A 281 3.64 -10.70 31.52
C PRO A 281 3.33 -11.01 30.04
N VAL A 282 2.11 -10.77 29.56
CA VAL A 282 1.78 -10.87 28.13
C VAL A 282 2.06 -9.54 27.45
N CYS A 283 1.69 -8.43 28.08
CA CYS A 283 2.01 -7.08 27.60
C CYS A 283 3.53 -6.87 27.46
N ASP A 284 4.32 -7.38 28.41
CA ASP A 284 5.79 -7.33 28.36
C ASP A 284 6.34 -8.04 27.11
N ARG A 285 5.83 -9.26 26.80
CA ARG A 285 6.23 -10.03 25.59
C ARG A 285 5.79 -9.35 24.30
N LEU A 286 4.57 -8.83 24.25
CA LEU A 286 4.00 -8.14 23.10
C LEU A 286 4.72 -6.82 22.80
N LEU A 287 5.06 -6.07 23.85
CA LEU A 287 5.81 -4.82 23.71
C LEU A 287 7.26 -5.07 23.29
N ALA A 288 7.94 -6.08 23.86
CA ALA A 288 9.26 -6.49 23.39
C ALA A 288 9.24 -6.89 21.90
N SER A 289 8.27 -7.70 21.48
CA SER A 289 8.03 -8.05 20.08
C SER A 289 7.88 -6.80 19.18
N TYR A 290 7.04 -5.83 19.57
CA TYR A 290 6.88 -4.56 18.85
C TYR A 290 8.20 -3.79 18.70
N ILE A 291 8.96 -3.67 19.79
CA ILE A 291 10.22 -2.91 19.84
C ILE A 291 11.27 -3.56 18.92
N GLU A 292 11.43 -4.88 18.96
CA GLU A 292 12.44 -5.61 18.19
C GLU A 292 12.16 -5.76 16.69
N THR A 293 10.95 -5.43 16.23
CA THR A 293 10.50 -5.72 14.86
C THR A 293 10.01 -4.50 14.09
N ASN A 294 9.30 -3.56 14.73
CA ASN A 294 8.67 -2.44 14.04
C ASN A 294 9.24 -1.08 14.50
N GLU A 295 9.50 -0.91 15.79
CA GLU A 295 10.00 0.36 16.33
C GLU A 295 11.41 0.70 15.83
N ILE A 296 12.27 -0.29 15.51
CA ILE A 296 13.60 -0.05 14.90
C ILE A 296 13.51 0.60 13.51
N ASN A 297 12.44 0.31 12.75
CA ASN A 297 12.25 0.84 11.40
C ASN A 297 11.46 2.15 11.40
N TYR A 298 10.37 2.22 12.16
CA TYR A 298 9.39 3.31 12.06
C TYR A 298 9.51 4.41 13.14
N ARG A 299 10.36 4.28 14.16
CA ARG A 299 10.70 5.35 15.14
C ARG A 299 9.50 6.21 15.59
N ILE A 300 8.35 5.58 15.86
CA ILE A 300 7.07 6.26 16.15
C ILE A 300 7.03 6.74 17.60
N LEU A 301 7.54 5.91 18.53
CA LEU A 301 7.56 6.19 19.96
C LEU A 301 8.99 6.46 20.43
N HIS A 302 9.16 7.45 21.32
CA HIS A 302 10.43 7.65 22.02
C HIS A 302 10.54 6.61 23.14
N LEU A 303 11.41 5.61 22.96
CA LEU A 303 11.43 4.41 23.79
C LEU A 303 11.61 4.70 25.30
N PRO A 304 12.59 5.50 25.76
CA PRO A 304 12.75 5.83 27.17
C PRO A 304 11.48 6.44 27.81
N THR A 305 10.82 7.36 27.11
CA THR A 305 9.60 8.02 27.58
C THR A 305 8.43 7.04 27.66
N PHE A 306 8.25 6.20 26.62
CA PHE A 306 7.16 5.23 26.56
C PHE A 306 7.34 4.10 27.58
N THR A 307 8.56 3.57 27.75
CA THR A 307 8.89 2.57 28.77
C THR A 307 8.69 3.12 30.19
N ALA A 308 9.03 4.39 30.44
CA ALA A 308 8.74 5.03 31.72
C ALA A 308 7.23 5.13 32.00
N GLN A 309 6.41 5.51 31.01
CA GLN A 309 4.95 5.54 31.14
C GLN A 309 4.38 4.11 31.37
N TYR A 310 4.93 3.11 30.69
CA TYR A 310 4.55 1.70 30.83
C TYR A 310 4.84 1.13 32.23
N SER A 311 5.98 1.43 32.86
CA SER A 311 6.23 1.05 34.25
C SER A 311 5.24 1.74 35.19
N ASN A 312 5.08 3.07 35.08
CA ASN A 312 4.16 3.84 35.93
C ASN A 312 2.69 3.41 35.79
N PHE A 313 2.27 2.88 34.63
CA PHE A 313 0.94 2.29 34.43
C PHE A 313 0.71 1.07 35.33
N TRP A 314 1.68 0.15 35.40
CA TRP A 314 1.57 -1.07 36.18
C TRP A 314 1.80 -0.86 37.68
N ASP A 315 2.60 0.12 38.05
CA ASP A 315 2.92 0.44 39.45
C ASP A 315 1.78 1.18 40.17
N LYS A 316 0.66 1.45 39.47
CA LYS A 316 -0.63 2.03 39.94
C LYS A 316 -0.58 3.42 40.60
N ASN A 317 0.60 3.91 40.97
CA ASN A 317 0.79 5.11 41.77
C ASN A 317 0.79 6.43 40.99
N ARG A 318 0.70 6.41 39.65
CA ARG A 318 0.61 7.64 38.83
C ARG A 318 -0.40 7.50 37.68
N PRO A 319 -1.35 8.45 37.50
CA PRO A 319 -2.26 8.44 36.37
C PRO A 319 -1.50 8.66 35.06
N GLN A 320 -1.71 7.80 34.07
CA GLN A 320 -1.12 7.98 32.75
C GLN A 320 -1.95 8.93 31.87
N PRO A 321 -1.32 9.71 30.98
CA PRO A 321 -2.00 10.55 29.98
C PRO A 321 -2.99 9.75 29.13
N ASP A 322 -4.06 10.40 28.68
CA ASP A 322 -5.15 9.70 27.97
C ASP A 322 -4.77 9.14 26.60
N TYR A 323 -3.67 9.60 25.99
CA TYR A 323 -3.10 9.01 24.76
C TYR A 323 -2.35 7.70 25.02
N PHE A 324 -1.84 7.45 26.24
CA PHE A 324 -0.91 6.34 26.50
C PHE A 324 -1.57 4.98 26.28
N LEU A 325 -2.78 4.77 26.82
CA LEU A 325 -3.48 3.48 26.68
C LEU A 325 -3.87 3.18 25.22
N PRO A 326 -4.38 4.14 24.42
CA PRO A 326 -4.50 4.01 22.97
C PRO A 326 -3.20 3.60 22.25
N GLN A 327 -2.08 4.28 22.54
CA GLN A 327 -0.78 3.97 21.94
C GLN A 327 -0.31 2.56 22.33
N LEU A 328 -0.45 2.19 23.61
CA LEU A 328 -0.11 0.86 24.12
C LEU A 328 -0.94 -0.23 23.44
N LEU A 329 -2.26 -0.10 23.35
CA LEU A 329 -3.10 -1.09 22.66
C LEU A 329 -2.73 -1.25 21.18
N ALA A 330 -2.38 -0.17 20.49
CA ALA A 330 -1.94 -0.23 19.09
C ALA A 330 -0.56 -0.89 18.94
N ALA A 331 0.41 -0.56 19.81
CA ALA A 331 1.73 -1.18 19.84
C ALA A 331 1.65 -2.69 20.18
N LEU A 332 0.82 -3.07 21.18
CA LEU A 332 0.57 -4.46 21.53
C LEU A 332 -0.08 -5.23 20.37
N ALA A 333 -1.05 -4.64 19.66
CA ALA A 333 -1.69 -5.25 18.50
C ALA A 333 -0.71 -5.50 17.33
N ILE A 334 0.26 -4.60 17.12
CA ILE A 334 1.38 -4.83 16.19
C ILE A 334 2.28 -5.96 16.70
N GLY A 335 2.64 -5.93 17.98
CA GLY A 335 3.47 -6.94 18.64
C GLY A 335 2.91 -8.37 18.55
N THR A 336 1.59 -8.54 18.61
CA THR A 336 0.92 -9.84 18.46
C THR A 336 1.28 -10.54 17.15
N ARG A 337 1.54 -9.79 16.08
CA ARG A 337 1.84 -10.35 14.75
C ARG A 337 3.14 -11.16 14.72
N PHE A 338 4.13 -10.75 15.52
CA PHE A 338 5.47 -11.32 15.54
C PHE A 338 5.77 -12.12 16.83
N ILE A 339 4.76 -12.44 17.65
CA ILE A 339 4.92 -13.49 18.68
C ILE A 339 4.72 -14.86 18.03
N PHE A 340 5.76 -15.67 18.05
CA PHE A 340 5.73 -17.07 17.63
C PHE A 340 5.45 -17.95 18.85
N THR A 341 4.17 -18.24 19.10
CA THR A 341 3.79 -19.20 20.15
C THR A 341 4.27 -20.60 19.78
N LYS A 342 5.22 -21.16 20.54
CA LYS A 342 5.57 -22.58 20.48
C LYS A 342 4.41 -23.44 21.00
N SER A 343 3.43 -23.70 20.14
CA SER A 343 2.48 -24.78 20.33
C SER A 343 3.07 -26.06 19.74
N GLU A 344 3.66 -26.91 20.57
CA GLU A 344 3.92 -28.30 20.18
C GLU A 344 2.57 -28.95 19.85
N GLY A 345 2.41 -29.43 18.61
CA GLY A 345 1.15 -29.99 18.12
C GLY A 345 0.16 -28.97 17.52
N GLY A 346 0.47 -28.45 16.32
CA GLY A 346 -0.52 -28.15 15.25
C GLY A 346 -1.58 -27.05 15.44
N TYR A 347 -1.86 -26.54 16.64
CA TYR A 347 -2.98 -25.64 16.91
C TYR A 347 -2.73 -24.16 16.55
N ALA A 348 -2.45 -23.88 15.27
CA ALA A 348 -2.46 -22.53 14.70
C ALA A 348 -3.87 -21.88 14.59
N GLY A 349 -4.90 -22.54 15.15
CA GLY A 349 -6.31 -22.12 15.16
C GLY A 349 -6.84 -21.71 16.54
N ALA A 350 -6.00 -21.72 17.58
CA ALA A 350 -6.31 -21.05 18.84
C ALA A 350 -5.63 -19.67 18.83
N GLU A 351 -6.41 -18.60 18.68
CA GLU A 351 -5.93 -17.28 19.06
C GLU A 351 -5.45 -17.32 20.51
N SER A 352 -4.38 -16.59 20.83
CA SER A 352 -3.80 -16.60 22.17
C SER A 352 -4.87 -16.19 23.18
N ARG A 353 -5.29 -17.15 24.02
CA ARG A 353 -6.28 -16.96 25.09
C ARG A 353 -5.80 -15.98 26.18
N GLU A 354 -4.55 -15.53 26.08
CA GLU A 354 -3.91 -14.52 26.91
C GLU A 354 -3.73 -13.15 26.21
N GLY A 355 -3.90 -13.06 24.88
CA GLY A 355 -3.48 -11.92 24.06
C GLY A 355 -4.53 -10.83 23.83
N VAL A 356 -4.14 -9.75 23.15
CA VAL A 356 -5.07 -8.68 22.72
C VAL A 356 -5.94 -9.16 21.56
N HIS A 357 -7.26 -9.11 21.70
CA HIS A 357 -8.18 -9.31 20.56
C HIS A 357 -8.14 -8.09 19.62
N ILE A 358 -7.27 -8.17 18.61
CA ILE A 358 -6.86 -7.07 17.74
C ILE A 358 -8.04 -6.28 17.12
N PRO A 359 -9.10 -6.88 16.56
CA PRO A 359 -10.21 -6.12 16.00
C PRO A 359 -10.94 -5.25 17.03
N THR A 360 -11.04 -5.73 18.28
CA THR A 360 -11.63 -4.95 19.39
C THR A 360 -10.73 -3.79 19.78
N ALA A 361 -9.42 -4.03 19.95
CA ALA A 361 -8.46 -2.96 20.23
C ALA A 361 -8.47 -1.90 19.12
N TYR A 362 -8.49 -2.31 17.85
CA TYR A 362 -8.59 -1.41 16.71
C TYR A 362 -9.87 -0.56 16.75
N ALA A 363 -11.03 -1.18 16.96
CA ALA A 363 -12.31 -0.48 17.03
C ALA A 363 -12.39 0.50 18.21
N LEU A 364 -11.87 0.13 19.39
CA LEU A 364 -11.87 1.01 20.56
C LEU A 364 -10.90 2.20 20.41
N VAL A 365 -9.69 1.99 19.90
CA VAL A 365 -8.73 3.08 19.65
C VAL A 365 -9.22 4.01 18.53
N ARG A 366 -9.86 3.47 17.48
CA ARG A 366 -10.55 4.27 16.46
C ARG A 366 -11.69 5.10 17.05
N THR A 367 -12.52 4.50 17.91
CA THR A 367 -13.59 5.20 18.63
C THR A 367 -13.06 6.33 19.52
N TRP A 368 -11.89 6.15 20.15
CA TRP A 368 -11.22 7.21 20.92
C TRP A 368 -10.76 8.36 20.00
N LEU A 369 -10.05 8.06 18.91
CA LEU A 369 -9.59 9.05 17.92
C LEU A 369 -10.73 9.85 17.30
N ASP A 370 -11.79 9.15 16.87
CA ASP A 370 -12.98 9.76 16.27
C ASP A 370 -13.83 10.54 17.31
N GLY A 371 -13.53 10.39 18.60
CA GLY A 371 -14.05 11.19 19.71
C GLY A 371 -13.32 12.53 19.91
N LEU A 372 -12.09 12.71 19.43
CA LEU A 372 -11.26 13.89 19.71
C LEU A 372 -11.76 15.16 19.00
N ARG A 373 -11.68 16.31 19.68
CA ARG A 373 -12.19 17.61 19.22
C ARG A 373 -11.17 18.72 19.44
N GLY A 374 -11.27 19.80 18.66
CA GLY A 374 -10.42 20.98 18.80
C GLY A 374 -8.92 20.64 18.77
N LYS A 375 -8.14 21.27 19.65
CA LYS A 375 -6.68 21.10 19.75
C LYS A 375 -6.25 19.64 19.90
N HIS A 376 -6.98 18.81 20.66
CA HIS A 376 -6.60 17.40 20.91
C HIS A 376 -6.63 16.53 19.65
N LYS A 377 -7.31 16.96 18.57
CA LYS A 377 -7.29 16.27 17.28
C LYS A 377 -6.01 16.56 16.48
N ILE A 378 -5.32 17.67 16.77
CA ILE A 378 -4.18 18.20 16.01
C ILE A 378 -2.98 18.27 16.96
N ASP A 379 -2.70 17.13 17.61
CA ASP A 379 -1.64 16.96 18.61
C ASP A 379 -0.64 15.88 18.20
N PHE A 380 0.61 16.00 18.65
CA PHE A 380 1.69 15.06 18.34
C PHE A 380 1.39 13.63 18.79
N THR A 381 0.82 13.45 19.99
CA THR A 381 0.51 12.13 20.55
C THR A 381 -0.69 11.49 19.86
N THR A 382 -1.66 12.30 19.41
CA THR A 382 -2.75 11.86 18.54
C THR A 382 -2.24 11.43 17.16
N LEU A 383 -1.27 12.16 16.57
CA LEU A 383 -0.62 11.77 15.31
C LEU A 383 0.15 10.44 15.45
N GLN A 384 0.90 10.24 16.54
CA GLN A 384 1.53 8.95 16.85
C GLN A 384 0.51 7.82 16.93
N THR A 385 -0.62 8.02 17.62
CA THR A 385 -1.69 7.01 17.74
C THR A 385 -2.33 6.68 16.39
N GLU A 386 -2.54 7.68 15.53
CA GLU A 386 -3.05 7.48 14.16
C GLU A 386 -2.07 6.68 13.30
N VAL A 387 -0.77 6.97 13.37
CA VAL A 387 0.28 6.22 12.64
C VAL A 387 0.38 4.78 13.16
N LEU A 388 0.40 4.57 14.48
CA LEU A 388 0.38 3.23 15.09
C LEU A 388 -0.86 2.42 14.64
N LEU A 389 -2.05 3.02 14.68
CA LEU A 389 -3.27 2.29 14.33
C LEU A 389 -3.36 1.97 12.83
N LEU A 390 -2.88 2.87 11.97
CA LEU A 390 -2.74 2.62 10.53
C LEU A 390 -1.73 1.49 10.26
N HIS A 391 -0.62 1.46 10.99
CA HIS A 391 0.38 0.39 10.90
C HIS A 391 -0.19 -0.96 11.37
N ALA A 392 -0.95 -0.98 12.46
CA ALA A 392 -1.65 -2.16 12.96
C ALA A 392 -2.63 -2.71 11.90
N ASN A 393 -3.49 -1.85 11.34
CA ASN A 393 -4.39 -2.20 10.23
C ASN A 393 -3.61 -2.83 9.06
N ARG A 394 -2.53 -2.19 8.60
CA ARG A 394 -1.69 -2.65 7.48
C ARG A 394 -1.11 -4.05 7.67
N LEU A 395 -0.68 -4.42 8.87
CA LEU A 395 -0.10 -5.75 9.16
C LEU A 395 -1.15 -6.86 9.33
N MET A 396 -2.38 -6.46 9.63
CA MET A 396 -3.51 -7.33 9.98
C MET A 396 -4.52 -7.51 8.84
N SER A 397 -4.49 -6.64 7.83
CA SER A 397 -5.48 -6.59 6.74
C SER A 397 -6.93 -6.43 7.21
N LEU A 398 -7.16 -5.69 8.32
CA LEU A 398 -8.50 -5.46 8.88
C LEU A 398 -9.41 -4.67 7.92
N VAL A 399 -8.80 -3.84 7.06
CA VAL A 399 -9.47 -3.02 6.05
C VAL A 399 -8.71 -3.17 4.71
N LYS A 400 -9.38 -2.89 3.58
CA LYS A 400 -8.82 -3.15 2.24
C LYS A 400 -7.66 -2.18 1.93
N PRO A 401 -6.71 -2.55 1.05
CA PRO A 401 -5.57 -1.70 0.71
C PRO A 401 -5.93 -0.26 0.29
N HIS A 402 -6.99 -0.07 -0.52
CA HIS A 402 -7.44 1.27 -0.93
C HIS A 402 -8.02 2.12 0.22
N ASP A 403 -8.64 1.48 1.21
CA ASP A 403 -9.17 2.15 2.40
C ASP A 403 -7.98 2.59 3.29
N THR A 404 -6.97 1.73 3.43
CA THR A 404 -5.69 2.01 4.10
C THR A 404 -4.89 3.12 3.40
N TRP A 405 -4.86 3.18 2.06
CA TRP A 405 -4.29 4.31 1.30
C TRP A 405 -5.06 5.61 1.53
N SER A 406 -6.39 5.54 1.55
CA SER A 406 -7.25 6.70 1.84
C SER A 406 -7.01 7.26 3.25
N GLN A 407 -6.79 6.39 4.23
CA GLN A 407 -6.40 6.75 5.61
C GLN A 407 -4.97 7.32 5.68
N MET A 408 -4.02 6.74 4.94
CA MET A 408 -2.64 7.27 4.87
C MET A 408 -2.63 8.72 4.38
N GLY A 409 -3.36 9.03 3.30
CA GLY A 409 -3.48 10.42 2.84
C GLY A 409 -4.12 11.37 3.86
N TYR A 410 -5.02 10.88 4.73
CA TYR A 410 -5.54 11.67 5.86
C TYR A 410 -4.45 11.94 6.91
N VAL A 411 -3.64 10.94 7.26
CA VAL A 411 -2.51 11.09 8.19
C VAL A 411 -1.47 12.08 7.65
N VAL A 412 -1.11 12.01 6.37
CA VAL A 412 -0.21 13.00 5.73
C VAL A 412 -0.79 14.41 5.83
N ARG A 413 -2.07 14.61 5.48
CA ARG A 413 -2.71 15.93 5.55
C ARG A 413 -2.82 16.47 6.97
N MET A 414 -3.03 15.60 7.96
CA MET A 414 -3.02 15.98 9.38
C MET A 414 -1.63 16.41 9.84
N ALA A 415 -0.59 15.66 9.49
CA ALA A 415 0.81 16.02 9.77
C ALA A 415 1.23 17.32 9.07
N MET A 416 0.82 17.53 7.81
CA MET A 416 1.03 18.79 7.09
C MET A 416 0.32 19.98 7.78
N THR A 417 -0.92 19.78 8.26
CA THR A 417 -1.69 20.78 9.04
C THR A 417 -0.98 21.14 10.36
N MET A 418 -0.25 20.19 10.96
CA MET A 418 0.60 20.40 12.15
C MET A 418 1.96 21.03 11.82
N GLY A 419 2.26 21.31 10.54
CA GLY A 419 3.56 21.85 10.12
C GLY A 419 4.70 20.81 10.10
N MET A 420 4.43 19.51 10.22
CA MET A 420 5.45 18.45 10.29
C MET A 420 6.35 18.33 9.04
N HIS A 421 5.90 18.90 7.92
CA HIS A 421 6.64 18.98 6.66
C HIS A 421 7.71 20.09 6.65
N ARG A 422 7.72 20.96 7.66
CA ARG A 422 8.75 21.99 7.87
C ARG A 422 9.83 21.49 8.81
N ASP A 423 11.06 21.98 8.62
CA ASP A 423 12.13 21.61 9.52
C ASP A 423 11.89 22.25 10.90
N PRO A 424 12.05 21.51 12.00
CA PRO A 424 11.84 22.06 13.34
C PRO A 424 12.74 23.26 13.69
N ASP A 425 13.88 23.44 13.04
CA ASP A 425 14.73 24.63 13.23
C ASP A 425 14.15 25.89 12.52
N GLU A 426 13.02 25.78 11.79
CA GLU A 426 12.22 26.93 11.31
C GLU A 426 11.36 27.57 12.43
N PHE A 427 11.38 27.03 13.67
CA PHE A 427 10.55 27.48 14.80
C PHE A 427 11.40 27.71 16.06
N GLU A 428 11.38 28.91 16.64
CA GLU A 428 12.21 29.26 17.80
C GLU A 428 11.74 28.58 19.10
N GLU A 429 10.46 28.21 19.20
CA GLU A 429 9.85 27.66 20.43
C GLU A 429 9.99 26.14 20.56
N LEU A 430 10.55 25.44 19.56
CA LEU A 430 10.72 23.98 19.60
C LEU A 430 12.06 23.59 20.23
N SER A 431 12.00 22.82 21.33
CA SER A 431 13.22 22.24 21.89
C SER A 431 13.90 21.26 20.91
N PRO A 432 15.23 21.09 20.94
CA PRO A 432 15.94 20.16 20.06
C PRO A 432 15.42 18.72 20.16
N PHE A 433 14.95 18.32 21.35
CA PHE A 433 14.28 17.05 21.61
C PHE A 433 12.98 16.89 20.81
N GLN A 434 12.07 17.87 20.93
CA GLN A 434 10.81 17.87 20.18
C GLN A 434 11.07 17.94 18.67
N GLY A 435 12.06 18.71 18.23
CA GLY A 435 12.47 18.78 16.84
C GLY A 435 12.89 17.42 16.28
N GLU A 436 13.77 16.70 16.98
CA GLU A 436 14.22 15.39 16.52
C GLU A 436 13.08 14.34 16.48
N LEU A 437 12.18 14.33 17.47
CA LEU A 437 10.99 13.49 17.43
C LEU A 437 10.04 13.86 16.27
N ARG A 438 9.96 15.15 15.90
CA ARG A 438 9.17 15.60 14.73
C ARG A 438 9.79 15.15 13.40
N ARG A 439 11.12 15.22 13.24
CA ARG A 439 11.81 14.67 12.05
C ARG A 439 11.56 13.18 11.89
N ARG A 440 11.78 12.40 12.95
CA ARG A 440 11.54 10.94 12.97
C ARG A 440 10.12 10.57 12.58
N LEU A 441 9.10 11.21 13.18
CA LEU A 441 7.70 10.91 12.88
C LEU A 441 7.30 11.36 11.47
N TRP A 442 7.81 12.51 10.98
CA TRP A 442 7.58 12.96 9.60
C TRP A 442 8.12 11.97 8.57
N TYR A 443 9.39 11.56 8.69
CA TYR A 443 10.00 10.65 7.72
C TYR A 443 9.33 9.28 7.69
N THR A 444 8.83 8.78 8.83
CA THR A 444 7.98 7.58 8.87
C THR A 444 6.64 7.76 8.16
N ILE A 445 6.00 8.92 8.29
CA ILE A 445 4.75 9.22 7.59
C ILE A 445 4.97 9.23 6.06
N VAL A 446 6.08 9.80 5.58
CA VAL A 446 6.42 9.80 4.15
C VAL A 446 6.83 8.39 3.67
N ASP A 447 7.60 7.62 4.44
CA ASP A 447 7.95 6.23 4.12
C ASP A 447 6.71 5.34 3.98
N MET A 448 5.74 5.49 4.89
CA MET A 448 4.47 4.77 4.84
C MET A 448 3.57 5.24 3.69
N ASP A 449 3.54 6.54 3.35
CA ASP A 449 2.84 7.07 2.17
C ASP A 449 3.40 6.44 0.89
N VAL A 450 4.72 6.37 0.74
CA VAL A 450 5.40 5.72 -0.38
C VAL A 450 5.12 4.22 -0.45
N TYR A 451 5.27 3.50 0.67
CA TYR A 451 5.00 2.06 0.71
C TYR A 451 3.54 1.72 0.33
N ILE A 452 2.57 2.39 0.96
CA ILE A 452 1.15 2.08 0.77
C ILE A 452 0.69 2.48 -0.64
N SER A 453 1.20 3.61 -1.17
CA SER A 453 0.88 4.08 -2.51
C SER A 453 1.43 3.15 -3.59
N LEU A 454 2.69 2.72 -3.49
CA LEU A 454 3.27 1.72 -4.39
C LEU A 454 2.54 0.37 -4.31
N ALA A 455 2.21 -0.11 -3.11
CA ALA A 455 1.47 -1.36 -2.92
C ALA A 455 0.05 -1.32 -3.54
N CYS A 456 -0.59 -0.14 -3.57
CA CYS A 456 -1.89 0.06 -4.23
C CYS A 456 -1.78 0.43 -5.72
N ASN A 457 -0.57 0.69 -6.22
CA ASN A 457 -0.29 1.37 -7.50
C ASN A 457 -1.09 2.68 -7.67
N LEU A 458 -1.12 3.49 -6.62
CA LEU A 458 -1.72 4.83 -6.60
C LEU A 458 -0.62 5.87 -6.34
N PRO A 459 -0.85 7.17 -6.61
CA PRO A 459 0.13 8.22 -6.31
C PRO A 459 0.32 8.41 -4.81
N CYS A 460 1.55 8.78 -4.41
CA CYS A 460 1.80 9.37 -3.09
C CYS A 460 1.04 10.68 -2.89
N THR A 461 0.81 11.03 -1.63
CA THR A 461 0.34 12.35 -1.21
C THR A 461 1.47 13.37 -1.27
N VAL A 462 2.69 12.97 -0.88
CA VAL A 462 3.88 13.84 -0.83
C VAL A 462 4.71 13.73 -2.13
N ARG A 463 5.22 14.86 -2.61
CA ARG A 463 6.10 14.96 -3.78
C ARG A 463 7.48 15.48 -3.40
N GLU A 464 8.41 15.31 -4.34
CA GLU A 464 9.73 15.94 -4.33
C GLU A 464 9.57 17.47 -4.29
N GLY A 465 10.11 18.11 -3.25
CA GLY A 465 10.01 19.56 -3.02
C GLY A 465 8.84 20.03 -2.14
N ASP A 466 7.90 19.16 -1.73
CA ASP A 466 6.75 19.55 -0.90
C ASP A 466 7.11 19.81 0.59
N TYR A 467 8.34 19.51 1.01
CA TYR A 467 8.79 19.57 2.40
C TYR A 467 10.24 20.05 2.55
N THR A 468 10.52 20.78 3.62
CA THR A 468 11.86 21.29 4.01
C THR A 468 12.48 20.54 5.18
N CYS A 469 11.67 19.75 5.90
CA CYS A 469 12.09 18.93 7.04
C CYS A 469 13.27 18.01 6.69
N ARG A 470 14.42 18.18 7.35
CA ARG A 470 15.65 17.41 7.11
C ARG A 470 15.57 16.03 7.76
N PRO A 471 16.40 15.05 7.31
CA PRO A 471 16.43 13.72 7.90
C PRO A 471 16.75 13.75 9.42
N PRO A 472 16.24 12.78 10.19
CA PRO A 472 16.67 12.55 11.56
C PRO A 472 18.14 12.13 11.63
N ARG A 473 18.77 12.30 12.80
CA ARG A 473 20.19 11.98 13.03
C ARG A 473 20.37 10.54 13.51
N ASN A 474 21.49 9.92 13.12
CA ASN A 474 21.87 8.59 13.61
C ASN A 474 22.29 8.68 15.09
N LEU A 475 21.33 8.46 15.99
CA LEU A 475 21.45 8.62 17.45
C LEU A 475 20.65 7.53 18.18
N ASP A 476 21.17 7.11 19.34
CA ASP A 476 20.45 6.26 20.29
C ASP A 476 19.38 7.06 21.04
N ASP A 477 18.28 6.41 21.45
CA ASP A 477 17.20 7.12 22.16
C ASP A 477 17.62 7.55 23.57
N ARG A 478 18.57 6.84 24.19
CA ARG A 478 19.14 7.23 25.49
C ARG A 478 19.86 8.60 25.47
N ASP A 479 20.28 9.06 24.30
CA ASP A 479 20.94 10.35 24.10
C ASP A 479 19.94 11.49 23.86
N LEU A 480 18.64 11.19 23.71
CA LEU A 480 17.56 12.16 23.55
C LEU A 480 16.77 12.31 24.85
N HIS A 481 16.66 13.53 25.35
CA HIS A 481 15.89 13.83 26.56
C HIS A 481 15.30 15.24 26.52
N GLU A 482 14.20 15.41 27.24
CA GLU A 482 13.59 16.73 27.46
C GLU A 482 14.58 17.67 28.19
N GLY A 483 14.53 18.97 27.86
CA GLY A 483 15.48 19.95 28.38
C GLY A 483 16.91 19.91 27.80
N MET A 484 17.19 19.08 26.80
CA MET A 484 18.50 19.10 26.12
C MET A 484 18.74 20.43 25.39
N ALA A 485 19.88 21.09 25.65
CA ALA A 485 20.18 22.42 25.11
C ALA A 485 20.51 22.44 23.61
N ALA A 486 21.09 21.36 23.08
CA ALA A 486 21.42 21.22 21.67
C ALA A 486 21.42 19.73 21.27
N LEU A 487 21.04 19.44 20.02
CA LEU A 487 21.08 18.09 19.47
C LEU A 487 22.53 17.71 19.09
N ARG A 488 23.01 16.57 19.60
CA ARG A 488 24.37 16.05 19.31
C ARG A 488 24.57 15.78 17.79
N PRO A 489 25.80 15.86 17.26
CA PRO A 489 26.10 15.38 15.91
C PRO A 489 25.64 13.93 15.74
N GLY A 490 25.08 13.60 14.57
CA GLY A 490 24.75 12.20 14.25
C GLY A 490 26.04 11.39 14.05
N ARG A 491 26.00 10.11 14.44
CA ARG A 491 27.10 9.17 14.17
C ARG A 491 27.17 8.83 12.67
N PRO A 492 28.32 8.37 12.14
CA PRO A 492 28.42 7.78 10.79
C PRO A 492 27.33 6.72 10.53
N ILE A 493 26.97 6.45 9.28
CA ILE A 493 25.85 5.51 8.99
C ILE A 493 26.24 4.05 9.25
N GLU A 494 27.53 3.79 9.27
CA GLU A 494 28.20 2.53 9.64
C GLU A 494 28.04 2.23 11.14
N ASP A 495 27.97 3.26 12.00
CA ASP A 495 27.79 3.11 13.44
C ASP A 495 26.36 2.66 13.76
N HIS A 496 26.24 1.52 14.43
CA HIS A 496 24.96 1.04 14.94
C HIS A 496 24.39 1.99 16.01
N THR A 497 23.15 2.42 15.79
CA THR A 497 22.31 3.12 16.79
C THR A 497 20.87 2.63 16.72
N ASP A 498 20.05 3.00 17.71
CA ASP A 498 18.60 2.77 17.68
C ASP A 498 17.89 3.34 16.43
N SER A 499 18.50 4.28 15.71
CA SER A 499 17.91 4.99 14.55
C SER A 499 18.52 4.64 13.18
N GLN A 500 19.57 3.83 13.14
CA GLN A 500 20.38 3.57 11.93
C GLN A 500 19.55 3.13 10.71
N ILE A 501 18.57 2.24 10.92
CA ILE A 501 17.68 1.71 9.87
C ILE A 501 16.84 2.83 9.25
N GLN A 502 16.23 3.68 10.08
CA GLN A 502 15.40 4.78 9.58
C GLN A 502 16.26 5.79 8.81
N VAL A 503 17.44 6.14 9.34
CA VAL A 503 18.34 7.10 8.67
C VAL A 503 18.78 6.57 7.30
N TYR A 504 19.13 5.28 7.17
CA TYR A 504 19.44 4.68 5.87
C TYR A 504 18.22 4.71 4.92
N ALA A 505 17.02 4.38 5.42
CA ALA A 505 15.80 4.46 4.63
C ALA A 505 15.49 5.90 4.16
N CYS A 506 15.89 6.93 4.93
CA CYS A 506 15.79 8.34 4.55
C CYS A 506 16.71 8.70 3.38
N LEU A 507 17.92 8.13 3.30
CA LEU A 507 18.85 8.35 2.16
C LEU A 507 18.23 7.91 0.82
N ALA A 508 17.52 6.78 0.82
CA ALA A 508 16.82 6.29 -0.36
C ALA A 508 15.53 7.06 -0.67
N LEU A 509 14.88 7.69 0.32
CA LEU A 509 13.50 8.18 0.23
C LEU A 509 13.20 9.10 -0.97
N PRO A 510 14.04 10.07 -1.37
CA PRO A 510 13.77 10.91 -2.54
C PRO A 510 13.61 10.11 -3.84
N LEU A 511 14.46 9.11 -4.06
CA LEU A 511 14.34 8.21 -5.22
C LEU A 511 13.04 7.39 -5.16
N ARG A 512 12.62 6.96 -3.98
CA ARG A 512 11.41 6.15 -3.78
C ARG A 512 10.12 6.97 -4.01
N VAL A 513 10.11 8.25 -3.61
CA VAL A 513 9.07 9.23 -3.98
C VAL A 513 9.06 9.45 -5.51
N ARG A 514 10.23 9.64 -6.13
CA ARG A 514 10.36 9.79 -7.59
C ARG A 514 9.80 8.58 -8.36
N VAL A 515 10.08 7.36 -7.90
CA VAL A 515 9.51 6.13 -8.48
C VAL A 515 7.99 6.13 -8.41
N SER A 516 7.36 6.50 -7.29
CA SER A 516 5.89 6.53 -7.23
C SER A 516 5.30 7.52 -8.25
N HIS A 517 5.96 8.66 -8.47
CA HIS A 517 5.56 9.61 -9.50
C HIS A 517 5.71 9.05 -10.93
N LEU A 518 6.81 8.37 -11.23
CA LEU A 518 7.06 7.72 -12.53
C LEU A 518 6.06 6.59 -12.80
N VAL A 519 5.87 5.68 -11.84
CA VAL A 519 4.89 4.58 -11.93
C VAL A 519 3.47 5.11 -12.12
N GLY A 520 3.12 6.23 -11.45
CA GLY A 520 1.84 6.91 -11.62
C GLY A 520 1.59 7.54 -12.99
N ARG A 521 2.60 7.59 -13.88
CA ARG A 521 2.49 8.14 -15.24
C ARG A 521 2.98 7.20 -16.35
N VAL A 522 3.20 5.92 -16.05
CA VAL A 522 3.94 4.97 -16.92
C VAL A 522 3.45 4.94 -18.38
N ASP A 523 2.14 5.06 -18.61
CA ASP A 523 1.48 5.27 -19.91
C ASP A 523 2.15 6.29 -20.84
N THR A 524 2.75 7.33 -20.26
CA THR A 524 3.27 8.53 -20.95
C THR A 524 4.79 8.56 -21.02
N ILE A 525 5.46 7.50 -20.54
CA ILE A 525 6.91 7.38 -20.57
C ILE A 525 7.32 6.77 -21.92
N HIS A 526 7.82 7.62 -22.82
CA HIS A 526 8.35 7.25 -24.13
C HIS A 526 9.89 7.34 -24.23
N ASP A 527 10.53 7.86 -23.19
CA ASP A 527 11.97 7.95 -23.01
C ASP A 527 12.32 7.32 -21.66
N LEU A 528 13.17 6.28 -21.68
CA LEU A 528 13.57 5.56 -20.48
C LEU A 528 14.77 6.20 -19.76
N GLY A 529 15.34 7.32 -20.23
CA GLY A 529 16.50 7.95 -19.61
C GLY A 529 16.35 8.21 -18.10
N GLU A 530 15.22 8.79 -17.68
CA GLU A 530 14.92 9.04 -16.26
C GLU A 530 14.63 7.72 -15.49
N VAL A 531 13.94 6.76 -16.13
CA VAL A 531 13.64 5.45 -15.54
C VAL A 531 14.93 4.69 -15.24
N ILE A 532 15.90 4.73 -16.17
CA ILE A 532 17.18 4.06 -16.06
C ILE A 532 18.10 4.76 -15.04
N ASP A 533 18.13 6.10 -14.98
CA ASP A 533 18.90 6.81 -13.93
C ASP A 533 18.39 6.47 -12.52
N VAL A 534 17.08 6.63 -12.28
CA VAL A 534 16.46 6.36 -10.98
C VAL A 534 16.65 4.89 -10.60
N GLY A 535 16.49 3.96 -11.55
CA GLY A 535 16.70 2.54 -11.32
C GLY A 535 18.16 2.14 -11.07
N ARG A 536 19.13 2.73 -11.77
CA ARG A 536 20.58 2.55 -11.51
C ARG A 536 20.97 3.05 -10.13
N ARG A 537 20.47 4.22 -9.73
CA ARG A 537 20.74 4.82 -8.41
C ARG A 537 20.12 4.00 -7.28
N LEU A 538 18.96 3.38 -7.51
CA LEU A 538 18.39 2.40 -6.59
C LEU A 538 19.19 1.08 -6.55
N ASP A 539 19.59 0.50 -7.69
CA ASP A 539 20.38 -0.74 -7.68
C ASP A 539 21.72 -0.55 -6.96
N LYS A 540 22.42 0.57 -7.19
CA LYS A 540 23.63 0.94 -6.45
C LYS A 540 23.39 0.96 -4.94
N LEU A 541 22.31 1.58 -4.47
CA LEU A 541 21.98 1.58 -3.04
C LEU A 541 21.73 0.17 -2.48
N THR A 542 21.37 -0.83 -3.30
CA THR A 542 21.31 -2.24 -2.84
C THR A 542 22.68 -2.91 -2.73
N GLN A 543 23.70 -2.38 -3.41
CA GLN A 543 25.09 -2.81 -3.29
C GLN A 543 25.74 -2.16 -2.06
N ASP A 544 25.44 -0.86 -1.82
CA ASP A 544 25.89 -0.12 -0.63
C ASP A 544 25.37 -0.75 0.69
N ILE A 545 24.21 -1.44 0.68
CA ILE A 545 23.72 -2.24 1.83
C ILE A 545 24.74 -3.30 2.27
N GLU A 546 25.43 -3.95 1.35
CA GLU A 546 26.35 -5.04 1.70
C GLU A 546 27.63 -4.54 2.39
N VAL A 547 27.86 -3.22 2.38
CA VAL A 547 28.92 -2.55 3.15
C VAL A 547 28.43 -2.18 4.56
N VAL A 548 27.23 -1.60 4.69
CA VAL A 548 26.68 -1.14 5.98
C VAL A 548 26.08 -2.29 6.82
N PHE A 549 25.56 -3.33 6.17
CA PHE A 549 24.95 -4.51 6.78
C PHE A 549 25.54 -5.81 6.18
N PRO A 550 26.82 -6.11 6.43
CA PRO A 550 27.56 -7.17 5.74
C PRO A 550 26.97 -8.57 5.93
N ARG A 551 27.27 -9.46 4.98
CA ARG A 551 26.90 -10.89 5.08
C ARG A 551 27.90 -11.64 5.98
N HIS A 552 27.65 -11.63 7.29
CA HIS A 552 28.42 -12.47 8.21
C HIS A 552 28.34 -13.95 7.83
N GLY A 553 29.51 -14.59 7.76
CA GLY A 553 29.65 -16.02 7.45
C GLY A 553 29.11 -16.94 8.55
N PRO A 554 29.10 -18.27 8.33
CA PRO A 554 28.44 -19.23 9.21
C PRO A 554 29.09 -19.46 10.59
N GLY A 555 30.07 -18.63 11.00
CA GLY A 555 30.95 -18.92 12.13
C GLY A 555 30.53 -18.41 13.52
N GLU A 556 29.81 -17.29 13.64
CA GLU A 556 29.72 -16.59 14.94
C GLU A 556 28.39 -15.89 15.28
N ARG A 557 28.08 -15.90 16.59
CA ARG A 557 27.20 -15.01 17.40
C ARG A 557 25.66 -15.07 17.22
N PRO A 558 24.90 -14.85 18.32
CA PRO A 558 23.43 -14.90 18.33
C PRO A 558 22.74 -13.70 17.65
N HIS A 559 23.47 -12.62 17.30
CA HIS A 559 22.87 -11.39 16.75
C HIS A 559 22.50 -11.46 15.26
N ARG A 560 22.98 -12.48 14.52
CA ARG A 560 22.76 -12.72 13.09
C ARG A 560 21.29 -12.59 12.64
N PHE A 561 20.33 -12.90 13.50
CA PHE A 561 18.90 -12.81 13.21
C PHE A 561 18.33 -11.39 13.23
N ARG A 562 18.84 -10.52 14.10
CA ARG A 562 18.51 -9.08 14.10
C ARG A 562 19.19 -8.38 12.92
N GLU A 563 20.43 -8.76 12.62
CA GLU A 563 21.20 -8.26 11.47
C GLU A 563 20.54 -8.63 10.12
N TRP A 564 20.23 -9.92 9.91
CA TRP A 564 19.52 -10.39 8.71
C TRP A 564 18.16 -9.71 8.55
N ARG A 565 17.39 -9.54 9.64
CA ARG A 565 16.11 -8.83 9.65
C ARG A 565 16.29 -7.38 9.21
N SER A 566 17.31 -6.69 9.74
CA SER A 566 17.63 -5.30 9.41
C SER A 566 18.02 -5.17 7.94
N ARG A 567 18.92 -6.03 7.46
CA ARG A 567 19.34 -6.10 6.05
C ARG A 567 18.16 -6.33 5.11
N MET A 568 17.30 -7.33 5.41
CA MET A 568 16.13 -7.64 4.58
C MET A 568 15.13 -6.47 4.54
N LEU A 569 14.85 -5.81 5.67
CA LEU A 569 13.94 -4.66 5.72
C LEU A 569 14.46 -3.48 4.87
N ILE A 570 15.76 -3.18 4.93
CA ILE A 570 16.39 -2.10 4.16
C ILE A 570 16.46 -2.47 2.67
N ASP A 571 16.79 -3.71 2.33
CA ASP A 571 16.83 -4.15 0.93
C ASP A 571 15.43 -4.14 0.30
N LEU A 572 14.39 -4.48 1.06
CA LEU A 572 12.98 -4.31 0.65
C LEU A 572 12.55 -2.86 0.44
N HIS A 573 13.07 -1.90 1.23
CA HIS A 573 12.78 -0.48 1.01
C HIS A 573 13.20 -0.01 -0.39
N ILE A 574 14.28 -0.58 -0.94
CA ILE A 574 14.82 -0.21 -2.26
C ILE A 574 14.30 -1.12 -3.37
N ARG A 575 14.26 -2.44 -3.17
CA ARG A 575 13.78 -3.40 -4.19
C ARG A 575 12.30 -3.25 -4.53
N ARG A 576 11.43 -2.86 -3.59
CA ARG A 576 9.99 -2.65 -3.86
C ARG A 576 9.75 -1.53 -4.91
N PRO A 577 10.27 -0.30 -4.72
CA PRO A 577 10.31 0.71 -5.77
C PRO A 577 10.97 0.23 -7.06
N LEU A 578 12.15 -0.39 -7.01
CA LEU A 578 12.89 -0.83 -8.20
C LEU A 578 12.09 -1.83 -9.06
N LEU A 579 11.42 -2.80 -8.43
CA LEU A 579 10.53 -3.74 -9.11
C LEU A 579 9.27 -3.06 -9.65
N ALA A 580 8.66 -2.14 -8.90
CA ALA A 580 7.51 -1.36 -9.37
C ALA A 580 7.85 -0.45 -10.56
N LEU A 581 9.07 0.09 -10.61
CA LEU A 581 9.58 0.92 -11.70
C LEU A 581 9.85 0.12 -12.98
N TYR A 582 10.52 -1.03 -12.84
CA TYR A 582 11.03 -1.79 -14.00
C TYR A 582 10.04 -2.80 -14.58
N ARG A 583 9.10 -3.35 -13.79
CA ARG A 583 8.12 -4.37 -14.26
C ARG A 583 7.39 -4.03 -15.57
N PRO A 584 6.82 -2.81 -15.76
CA PRO A 584 6.10 -2.47 -16.98
C PRO A 584 6.92 -2.70 -18.25
N PHE A 585 8.21 -2.41 -18.18
CA PHE A 585 9.14 -2.53 -19.31
C PHE A 585 9.69 -3.95 -19.39
N ALA A 586 10.19 -4.49 -18.27
CA ALA A 586 10.85 -5.79 -18.20
C ALA A 586 9.94 -7.00 -18.54
N MET A 587 8.62 -6.85 -18.42
CA MET A 587 7.63 -7.89 -18.71
C MET A 587 6.57 -7.48 -19.75
N GLY A 588 6.58 -6.24 -20.24
CA GLY A 588 5.50 -5.67 -21.07
C GLY A 588 5.94 -4.95 -22.34
N VAL A 589 7.24 -4.95 -22.69
CA VAL A 589 7.78 -4.39 -23.94
C VAL A 589 8.87 -5.33 -24.51
N PRO A 590 8.93 -5.61 -25.84
CA PRO A 590 9.95 -6.49 -26.42
C PRO A 590 11.37 -5.96 -26.25
N ASP A 591 11.59 -4.72 -26.67
CA ASP A 591 12.93 -4.12 -26.77
C ASP A 591 13.44 -3.55 -25.43
N ALA A 592 13.00 -4.14 -24.31
CA ALA A 592 13.36 -3.74 -22.95
C ALA A 592 14.89 -3.77 -22.77
N PRO A 593 15.53 -2.65 -22.35
CA PRO A 593 16.98 -2.60 -22.21
C PRO A 593 17.48 -3.72 -21.29
N LEU A 594 18.47 -4.49 -21.74
CA LEU A 594 18.90 -5.72 -21.06
C LEU A 594 19.34 -5.50 -19.61
N GLU A 595 19.78 -4.29 -19.27
CA GLU A 595 20.06 -3.83 -17.91
C GLU A 595 18.80 -3.80 -17.02
N VAL A 596 17.70 -3.23 -17.52
CA VAL A 596 16.39 -3.15 -16.82
C VAL A 596 15.87 -4.57 -16.55
N VAL A 597 15.91 -5.43 -17.56
CA VAL A 597 15.53 -6.86 -17.45
C VAL A 597 16.40 -7.60 -16.42
N ARG A 598 17.73 -7.46 -16.51
CA ARG A 598 18.69 -8.13 -15.63
C ARG A 598 18.54 -7.70 -14.17
N VAL A 599 18.39 -6.41 -13.90
CA VAL A 599 18.23 -5.85 -12.55
C VAL A 599 16.87 -6.22 -11.93
N TYR A 600 15.80 -6.16 -12.73
CA TYR A 600 14.46 -6.62 -12.33
C TYR A 600 14.46 -8.11 -11.93
N MET A 601 15.16 -8.94 -12.70
CA MET A 601 15.25 -10.38 -12.43
C MET A 601 16.21 -10.74 -11.29
N ARG A 602 17.35 -10.05 -11.16
CA ARG A 602 18.23 -10.19 -9.98
C ARG A 602 17.45 -9.87 -8.70
N SER A 603 16.73 -8.75 -8.67
CA SER A 603 15.93 -8.35 -7.51
C SER A 603 14.77 -9.31 -7.23
N SER A 604 14.08 -9.81 -8.25
CA SER A 604 13.04 -10.84 -8.07
C SER A 604 13.61 -12.14 -7.46
N LEU A 605 14.77 -12.61 -7.94
CA LEU A 605 15.42 -13.81 -7.40
C LEU A 605 15.96 -13.62 -5.97
N VAL A 606 16.47 -12.43 -5.62
CA VAL A 606 16.89 -12.12 -4.25
C VAL A 606 15.70 -12.19 -3.29
N ILE A 607 14.54 -11.63 -3.65
CA ILE A 607 13.33 -11.70 -2.82
C ILE A 607 12.92 -13.15 -2.55
N LEU A 608 12.91 -14.03 -3.57
CA LEU A 608 12.55 -15.45 -3.40
C LEU A 608 13.59 -16.27 -2.61
N ARG A 609 14.81 -15.75 -2.41
CA ARG A 609 15.95 -16.47 -1.82
C ARG A 609 16.50 -15.87 -0.53
N TYR A 610 15.87 -14.86 0.08
CA TYR A 610 16.34 -14.33 1.37
C TYR A 610 16.52 -15.42 2.45
N LEU A 611 15.68 -16.45 2.46
CA LEU A 611 15.79 -17.57 3.40
C LEU A 611 16.97 -18.53 3.10
N ASP A 612 17.51 -18.56 1.88
CA ASP A 612 18.71 -19.35 1.56
C ASP A 612 19.98 -18.76 2.23
N ASP A 613 19.94 -17.52 2.79
CA ASP A 613 20.99 -16.94 3.65
C ASP A 613 20.98 -17.51 5.10
N LEU A 614 19.98 -18.32 5.47
CA LEU A 614 19.77 -18.84 6.83
C LEU A 614 19.97 -20.37 6.89
N ASP A 615 20.44 -20.85 8.04
CA ASP A 615 20.52 -22.29 8.33
C ASP A 615 19.12 -22.85 8.72
N PRO A 616 18.56 -23.83 7.99
CA PRO A 616 17.30 -24.48 8.35
C PRO A 616 17.33 -25.24 9.69
N GLY A 617 18.52 -25.63 10.17
CA GLY A 617 18.70 -26.29 11.47
C GLY A 617 18.62 -25.33 12.68
N HIS A 618 18.59 -24.02 12.46
CA HIS A 618 18.65 -23.06 13.55
C HIS A 618 17.31 -22.96 14.33
N PRO A 619 17.30 -22.92 15.69
CA PRO A 619 16.07 -22.93 16.49
C PRO A 619 15.03 -21.84 16.18
N PHE A 620 15.46 -20.73 15.58
CA PHE A 620 14.61 -19.59 15.20
C PHE A 620 14.24 -19.56 13.71
N TYR A 621 14.68 -20.54 12.90
CA TYR A 621 14.47 -20.53 11.43
C TYR A 621 12.98 -20.51 11.03
N GLU A 622 12.13 -21.27 11.73
CA GLU A 622 10.69 -21.30 11.47
C GLU A 622 9.96 -19.98 11.82
N GLU A 623 10.48 -19.22 12.79
CA GLU A 623 10.03 -17.88 13.15
C GLU A 623 10.35 -16.88 12.05
N MET A 624 11.56 -16.98 11.47
CA MET A 624 11.98 -16.17 10.32
C MET A 624 11.20 -16.54 9.05
N CYS A 625 10.89 -17.82 8.84
CA CYS A 625 10.01 -18.25 7.74
C CYS A 625 8.60 -17.67 7.87
N ASP A 626 8.05 -17.64 9.09
CA ASP A 626 6.78 -16.97 9.37
C ASP A 626 6.89 -15.47 9.07
N MET A 627 7.86 -14.77 9.64
CA MET A 627 8.04 -13.32 9.46
C MET A 627 8.26 -12.92 7.99
N TYR A 628 9.06 -13.70 7.25
CA TYR A 628 9.26 -13.57 5.80
C TYR A 628 7.93 -13.70 5.03
N ILE A 629 7.15 -14.75 5.27
CA ILE A 629 5.83 -14.89 4.61
C ILE A 629 4.86 -13.78 5.03
N GLN A 630 4.87 -13.35 6.29
CA GLN A 630 3.99 -12.29 6.78
C GLN A 630 4.31 -10.91 6.16
N LEU A 631 5.58 -10.57 5.98
CA LEU A 631 6.00 -9.26 5.46
C LEU A 631 6.16 -9.20 3.94
N LEU A 632 6.41 -10.33 3.25
CA LEU A 632 6.73 -10.37 1.83
C LEU A 632 5.72 -11.17 0.97
N ARG A 633 4.57 -11.63 1.49
CA ARG A 633 3.60 -12.47 0.75
C ARG A 633 3.37 -12.00 -0.69
N HIS A 634 3.01 -10.73 -0.88
CA HIS A 634 2.72 -10.18 -2.21
C HIS A 634 3.98 -10.01 -3.07
N ASP A 635 5.12 -9.65 -2.47
CA ASP A 635 6.41 -9.54 -3.16
C ASP A 635 6.88 -10.90 -3.70
N ILE A 636 6.75 -11.96 -2.89
CA ILE A 636 7.06 -13.35 -3.26
C ILE A 636 6.17 -13.77 -4.45
N ILE A 637 4.87 -13.46 -4.40
CA ILE A 637 3.94 -13.78 -5.49
C ILE A 637 4.30 -13.00 -6.77
N GLN A 638 4.54 -11.70 -6.69
CA GLN A 638 4.95 -10.87 -7.84
C GLN A 638 6.29 -11.32 -8.43
N ALA A 639 7.28 -11.65 -7.59
CA ALA A 639 8.57 -12.17 -8.02
C ALA A 639 8.43 -13.56 -8.65
N ALA A 640 7.62 -14.46 -8.09
CA ALA A 640 7.38 -15.79 -8.65
C ALA A 640 6.65 -15.73 -10.00
N PHE A 641 5.63 -14.87 -10.15
CA PHE A 641 5.02 -14.56 -11.46
C PHE A 641 6.05 -14.04 -12.47
N SER A 642 6.99 -13.20 -12.02
CA SER A 642 8.08 -12.73 -12.85
C SER A 642 8.96 -13.91 -13.31
N ILE A 643 9.47 -14.75 -12.40
CA ILE A 643 10.29 -15.91 -12.78
C ILE A 643 9.54 -16.85 -13.74
N CYS A 644 8.24 -17.10 -13.52
CA CYS A 644 7.40 -17.88 -14.45
C CYS A 644 7.36 -17.27 -15.86
N PHE A 645 7.22 -15.94 -15.98
CA PHE A 645 7.23 -15.25 -17.27
C PHE A 645 8.55 -15.45 -18.02
N TYR A 646 9.71 -15.39 -17.34
CA TYR A 646 11.00 -15.66 -17.99
C TYR A 646 11.21 -17.16 -18.29
N ILE A 647 10.70 -18.08 -17.47
CA ILE A 647 10.72 -19.52 -17.79
C ILE A 647 9.96 -19.82 -19.11
N MET A 648 8.92 -19.03 -19.44
CA MET A 648 8.21 -19.11 -20.73
C MET A 648 8.91 -18.39 -21.90
N ASN A 649 9.94 -17.59 -21.67
CA ASN A 649 10.50 -16.73 -22.71
C ASN A 649 12.03 -16.86 -22.89
N MET A 650 12.68 -17.71 -22.10
CA MET A 650 14.00 -18.24 -22.48
C MET A 650 13.88 -19.08 -23.76
N PRO A 651 14.90 -19.03 -24.65
CA PRO A 651 15.01 -20.02 -25.72
C PRO A 651 15.12 -21.43 -25.12
N GLY A 652 14.59 -22.42 -25.83
CA GLY A 652 14.82 -23.83 -25.47
C GLY A 652 16.22 -24.27 -25.88
N ASP A 653 16.62 -25.47 -25.47
CA ASP A 653 17.85 -26.14 -25.94
C ASP A 653 17.82 -26.49 -27.46
N GLU A 654 16.88 -25.94 -28.24
CA GLU A 654 16.63 -26.24 -29.64
C GLU A 654 17.35 -25.25 -30.59
N ASP A 655 17.51 -23.97 -30.23
CA ASP A 655 18.14 -22.95 -31.11
C ASP A 655 19.67 -23.10 -31.23
N SER A 656 20.33 -23.64 -30.20
CA SER A 656 21.79 -23.86 -30.21
C SER A 656 22.23 -25.02 -31.11
N GLY A 657 21.29 -25.86 -31.58
CA GLY A 657 21.59 -27.05 -32.40
C GLY A 657 21.66 -26.82 -33.91
N MET A 658 21.05 -25.74 -34.44
CA MET A 658 20.88 -25.53 -35.88
C MET A 658 21.31 -24.13 -36.38
N ALA A 659 22.09 -23.39 -35.58
CA ALA A 659 22.76 -22.15 -36.01
C ALA A 659 23.97 -22.41 -36.95
N GLY A 660 23.77 -23.24 -37.98
CA GLY A 660 24.80 -23.70 -38.91
C GLY A 660 24.28 -23.79 -40.35
N LEU A 661 24.69 -22.82 -41.18
CA LEU A 661 24.50 -22.77 -42.64
C LEU A 661 23.03 -22.78 -43.13
N GLY A 662 22.38 -21.62 -43.12
CA GLY A 662 21.07 -21.45 -43.77
C GLY A 662 20.56 -20.01 -43.73
N GLY A 663 21.00 -19.17 -44.67
CA GLY A 663 20.44 -17.82 -44.82
C GLY A 663 18.98 -17.86 -45.27
N ARG A 664 18.09 -17.18 -44.55
CA ARG A 664 16.68 -17.00 -44.92
C ARG A 664 16.44 -15.55 -45.35
N THR A 665 15.91 -15.40 -46.57
CA THR A 665 15.45 -14.13 -47.11
C THR A 665 14.17 -13.67 -46.41
N GLU A 666 14.08 -12.38 -46.11
CA GLU A 666 12.82 -11.70 -45.82
C GLU A 666 11.92 -11.76 -47.07
N LEU A 667 10.68 -12.24 -46.92
CA LEU A 667 9.48 -12.00 -47.74
C LEU A 667 8.43 -13.11 -47.46
N ASP A 668 7.60 -12.91 -46.43
CA ASP A 668 6.20 -13.37 -46.31
C ASP A 668 5.69 -13.12 -44.87
N ALA A 669 5.41 -11.85 -44.54
CA ALA A 669 4.91 -11.42 -43.24
C ALA A 669 3.63 -10.57 -43.40
N ALA A 670 2.60 -11.14 -44.03
CA ALA A 670 1.35 -10.45 -44.36
C ALA A 670 0.15 -11.41 -44.45
N GLY A 671 -0.26 -12.05 -43.34
CA GLY A 671 -1.37 -13.02 -43.42
C GLY A 671 -1.95 -13.64 -42.14
N ALA A 672 -1.50 -13.30 -40.93
CA ALA A 672 -2.10 -13.80 -39.69
C ALA A 672 -1.96 -12.79 -38.55
N GLY A 673 -2.81 -12.91 -37.51
CA GLY A 673 -2.61 -12.21 -36.25
C GLY A 673 -1.51 -12.92 -35.45
N GLU A 674 -0.29 -12.38 -35.47
CA GLU A 674 0.86 -13.05 -34.88
C GLU A 674 0.92 -12.89 -33.35
N ASP A 675 1.20 -14.01 -32.70
CA ASP A 675 1.39 -14.14 -31.26
C ASP A 675 2.76 -13.54 -30.91
N GLN A 676 2.81 -12.20 -30.74
CA GLN A 676 4.04 -11.40 -30.65
C GLN A 676 4.74 -11.56 -29.28
N ARG A 677 5.21 -12.79 -29.03
CA ARG A 677 5.82 -13.23 -27.77
C ARG A 677 7.19 -12.61 -27.55
N LEU A 678 7.45 -12.29 -26.29
CA LEU A 678 8.61 -11.51 -25.83
C LEU A 678 9.86 -12.40 -25.73
N SER A 679 10.44 -12.77 -26.88
CA SER A 679 11.65 -13.61 -26.97
C SER A 679 12.89 -12.85 -26.49
N PHE A 680 13.68 -13.44 -25.59
CA PHE A 680 14.93 -12.82 -25.11
C PHE A 680 16.13 -13.19 -26.00
N PRO A 681 17.01 -12.23 -26.35
CA PRO A 681 18.22 -12.50 -27.12
C PRO A 681 19.13 -13.55 -26.46
N SER A 682 19.82 -14.36 -27.26
CA SER A 682 20.70 -15.45 -26.79
C SER A 682 21.85 -14.97 -25.88
N ASP A 683 22.28 -13.71 -26.02
CA ASP A 683 23.34 -13.09 -25.21
C ASP A 683 22.90 -12.72 -23.77
N VAL A 684 21.62 -12.86 -23.42
CA VAL A 684 21.11 -12.53 -22.08
C VAL A 684 21.46 -13.66 -21.10
N HIS A 685 22.69 -13.62 -20.58
CA HIS A 685 23.16 -14.55 -19.54
C HIS A 685 22.41 -14.30 -18.21
N MET A 686 21.27 -14.99 -18.04
CA MET A 686 20.35 -14.81 -16.90
C MET A 686 20.82 -15.54 -15.63
N PRO A 687 20.37 -15.13 -14.42
CA PRO A 687 20.89 -15.67 -13.16
C PRO A 687 20.38 -17.09 -12.82
N GLY A 688 20.98 -18.10 -13.46
CA GLY A 688 20.79 -19.52 -13.15
C GLY A 688 20.01 -20.31 -14.20
N THR A 689 20.11 -21.64 -14.13
CA THR A 689 19.50 -22.56 -15.10
C THR A 689 17.98 -22.64 -14.97
N GLN A 690 17.28 -23.01 -16.06
CA GLN A 690 15.82 -23.19 -16.03
C GLN A 690 15.37 -24.15 -14.91
N ALA A 691 16.10 -25.23 -14.66
CA ALA A 691 15.84 -26.13 -13.54
C ALA A 691 15.96 -25.43 -12.16
N GLY A 692 16.99 -24.59 -11.97
CA GLY A 692 17.16 -23.80 -10.75
C GLY A 692 16.09 -22.73 -10.56
N LEU A 693 15.61 -22.11 -11.65
CA LEU A 693 14.49 -21.16 -11.62
C LEU A 693 13.18 -21.87 -11.24
N ILE A 694 12.87 -23.02 -11.87
CA ILE A 694 11.70 -23.85 -11.55
C ILE A 694 11.73 -24.29 -10.08
N ALA A 695 12.88 -24.74 -9.57
CA ALA A 695 13.04 -25.13 -8.17
C ALA A 695 12.86 -23.94 -7.20
N THR A 696 13.29 -22.73 -7.57
CA THR A 696 13.11 -21.51 -6.76
C THR A 696 11.63 -21.13 -6.64
N VAL A 697 10.87 -21.25 -7.73
CA VAL A 697 9.42 -20.99 -7.72
C VAL A 697 8.66 -22.09 -6.96
N GLN A 698 9.00 -23.37 -7.15
CA GLN A 698 8.39 -24.49 -6.40
C GLN A 698 8.59 -24.32 -4.89
N LYS A 699 9.83 -24.10 -4.41
CA LYS A 699 10.13 -23.78 -3.00
C LYS A 699 9.23 -22.66 -2.45
N SER A 700 9.01 -21.62 -3.25
CA SER A 700 8.24 -20.43 -2.87
C SER A 700 6.74 -20.72 -2.76
N ILE A 701 6.19 -21.51 -3.69
CA ILE A 701 4.81 -22.01 -3.65
C ILE A 701 4.61 -22.94 -2.45
N ASP A 702 5.53 -23.90 -2.24
CA ASP A 702 5.47 -24.86 -1.13
C ASP A 702 5.48 -24.13 0.22
N LEU A 703 6.28 -23.08 0.36
CA LEU A 703 6.32 -22.26 1.56
C LEU A 703 5.05 -21.41 1.74
N LEU A 704 4.52 -20.80 0.68
CA LEU A 704 3.25 -20.04 0.70
C LEU A 704 2.07 -20.93 1.10
N VAL A 705 2.08 -22.20 0.70
CA VAL A 705 1.08 -23.22 1.08
C VAL A 705 1.33 -23.70 2.51
N ARG A 706 2.55 -24.13 2.87
CA ARG A 706 2.91 -24.61 4.21
C ARG A 706 2.63 -23.59 5.31
N LYS A 707 2.77 -22.29 5.02
CA LYS A 707 2.55 -21.18 5.96
C LYS A 707 1.20 -20.47 5.76
N ALA A 708 0.29 -21.01 4.96
CA ALA A 708 -1.06 -20.47 4.79
C ALA A 708 -1.89 -20.69 6.07
N LYS A 709 -2.15 -19.61 6.82
CA LYS A 709 -2.99 -19.64 8.04
C LYS A 709 -4.44 -19.21 7.74
N PRO A 710 -5.45 -19.71 8.49
CA PRO A 710 -6.81 -19.19 8.47
C PRO A 710 -6.83 -17.66 8.50
N GLY A 711 -7.67 -17.04 7.69
CA GLY A 711 -7.76 -15.58 7.62
C GLY A 711 -6.57 -14.83 7.00
N THR A 712 -5.50 -15.50 6.56
CA THR A 712 -4.38 -14.86 5.82
C THR A 712 -4.09 -15.50 4.46
N ALA A 713 -4.65 -16.70 4.23
CA ALA A 713 -4.53 -17.44 3.00
C ALA A 713 -5.59 -17.00 1.96
N ASP A 714 -5.31 -15.94 1.18
CA ASP A 714 -6.10 -15.71 -0.04
C ASP A 714 -5.62 -16.61 -1.19
N LEU A 715 -6.50 -17.49 -1.64
CA LEU A 715 -6.30 -18.38 -2.78
C LEU A 715 -6.40 -17.63 -4.12
N ASN A 716 -6.98 -16.41 -4.15
CA ASN A 716 -7.04 -15.55 -5.36
C ASN A 716 -5.66 -15.31 -5.98
N ASP A 717 -4.60 -15.33 -5.16
CA ASP A 717 -3.22 -15.19 -5.61
C ASP A 717 -2.53 -16.55 -5.82
N ILE A 718 -2.69 -17.49 -4.87
CA ILE A 718 -1.98 -18.79 -4.89
C ILE A 718 -2.41 -19.65 -6.09
N VAL A 719 -3.72 -19.80 -6.34
CA VAL A 719 -4.22 -20.71 -7.39
C VAL A 719 -3.82 -20.24 -8.79
N PRO A 720 -3.92 -18.93 -9.14
CA PRO A 720 -3.32 -18.39 -10.34
C PRO A 720 -1.80 -18.55 -10.45
N LEU A 721 -1.04 -18.35 -9.38
CA LEU A 721 0.41 -18.54 -9.39
C LEU A 721 0.76 -20.01 -9.70
N VAL A 722 0.05 -20.97 -9.09
CA VAL A 722 0.23 -22.40 -9.34
C VAL A 722 -0.14 -22.78 -10.77
N THR A 723 -1.24 -22.25 -11.29
CA THR A 723 -1.68 -22.49 -12.68
C THR A 723 -0.65 -21.93 -13.68
N THR A 724 -0.22 -20.69 -13.46
CA THR A 724 0.81 -19.98 -14.22
C THR A 724 2.15 -20.74 -14.19
N PHE A 725 2.56 -21.20 -13.01
CA PHE A 725 3.77 -21.99 -12.84
C PHE A 725 3.67 -23.33 -13.58
N SER A 726 2.56 -24.07 -13.45
CA SER A 726 2.36 -25.36 -14.15
C SER A 726 2.50 -25.21 -15.67
N VAL A 727 1.89 -24.16 -16.24
CA VAL A 727 2.04 -23.77 -17.65
C VAL A 727 3.48 -23.44 -17.98
N ALA A 728 4.17 -22.61 -17.17
CA ALA A 728 5.56 -22.23 -17.41
C ALA A 728 6.52 -23.43 -17.40
N ARG A 729 6.38 -24.37 -16.44
CA ARG A 729 7.11 -25.65 -16.46
C ARG A 729 6.51 -26.68 -17.44
N GLY A 730 5.49 -26.32 -18.21
CA GLY A 730 4.66 -27.21 -19.03
C GLY A 730 5.21 -27.52 -20.42
N ARG A 731 6.18 -26.74 -20.92
CA ARG A 731 6.79 -26.89 -22.26
C ARG A 731 7.60 -28.18 -22.50
N ARG A 732 7.53 -29.17 -21.60
CA ARG A 732 8.13 -30.48 -21.87
C ARG A 732 7.28 -31.24 -22.87
N ARG A 733 7.93 -31.65 -23.95
CA ARG A 733 7.45 -32.70 -24.86
C ARG A 733 7.18 -34.00 -24.07
N ASP A 734 6.35 -34.88 -24.62
CA ASP A 734 6.10 -36.22 -24.10
C ASP A 734 7.35 -37.12 -24.21
N TYR A 735 7.23 -38.39 -23.82
CA TYR A 735 8.31 -39.37 -23.91
C TYR A 735 8.73 -39.74 -25.35
N ARG A 736 8.06 -39.20 -26.38
CA ARG A 736 8.35 -39.37 -27.81
C ARG A 736 8.85 -38.07 -28.48
N GLY A 737 8.89 -36.95 -27.76
CA GLY A 737 9.28 -35.66 -28.32
C GLY A 737 8.13 -34.84 -28.95
N GLN A 738 6.86 -35.20 -28.73
CA GLN A 738 5.69 -34.46 -29.20
C GLN A 738 5.14 -33.50 -28.13
N PRO A 739 4.48 -32.38 -28.49
CA PRO A 739 3.82 -31.52 -27.51
C PRO A 739 2.65 -32.25 -26.82
N LEU A 740 2.51 -32.07 -25.51
CA LEU A 740 1.40 -32.63 -24.72
C LEU A 740 0.05 -32.11 -25.24
N SER A 741 -0.95 -33.00 -25.30
CA SER A 741 -2.33 -32.62 -25.61
C SER A 741 -2.95 -31.78 -24.50
N GLU A 742 -3.97 -30.98 -24.85
CA GLU A 742 -4.67 -30.12 -23.88
C GLU A 742 -5.25 -30.88 -22.68
N GLU A 743 -5.69 -32.12 -22.86
CA GLU A 743 -6.19 -32.95 -21.77
C GLU A 743 -5.05 -33.49 -20.89
N GLU A 744 -3.89 -33.84 -21.44
CA GLU A 744 -2.70 -34.20 -20.63
C GLU A 744 -2.17 -33.00 -19.82
N LYS A 745 -2.19 -31.80 -20.42
CA LYS A 745 -1.89 -30.54 -19.72
C LYS A 745 -2.89 -30.27 -18.60
N ALA A 746 -4.19 -30.38 -18.88
CA ALA A 746 -5.26 -30.17 -17.91
C ALA A 746 -5.16 -31.18 -16.75
N GLN A 747 -4.93 -32.46 -17.02
CA GLN A 747 -4.70 -33.48 -15.98
C GLN A 747 -3.43 -33.24 -15.18
N ARG A 748 -2.37 -32.68 -15.78
CA ARG A 748 -1.15 -32.29 -15.07
C ARG A 748 -1.39 -31.10 -14.14
N LEU A 749 -2.10 -30.08 -14.62
CA LEU A 749 -2.55 -28.95 -13.81
C LEU A 749 -3.48 -29.42 -12.67
N ALA A 750 -4.35 -30.40 -12.91
CA ALA A 750 -5.20 -30.98 -11.89
C ALA A 750 -4.38 -31.60 -10.75
N ARG A 751 -3.38 -32.44 -11.07
CA ARG A 751 -2.47 -33.04 -10.08
C ARG A 751 -1.69 -31.98 -9.30
N ASP A 752 -1.22 -30.94 -9.98
CA ASP A 752 -0.52 -29.82 -9.34
C ASP A 752 -1.43 -29.05 -8.35
N LEU A 753 -2.70 -28.85 -8.71
CA LEU A 753 -3.69 -28.17 -7.88
C LEU A 753 -4.19 -29.05 -6.71
N GLU A 754 -4.27 -30.37 -6.87
CA GLU A 754 -4.60 -31.29 -5.77
C GLU A 754 -3.54 -31.29 -4.68
N LEU A 755 -2.25 -31.34 -5.04
CA LEU A 755 -1.14 -31.25 -4.08
C LEU A 755 -1.18 -29.93 -3.28
N VAL A 756 -1.55 -28.83 -3.94
CA VAL A 756 -1.74 -27.53 -3.30
C VAL A 756 -2.99 -27.50 -2.43
N LEU A 757 -4.11 -28.09 -2.88
CA LEU A 757 -5.34 -28.21 -2.11
C LEU A 757 -5.12 -29.02 -0.83
N GLU A 758 -4.47 -30.18 -0.91
CA GLU A 758 -4.09 -30.98 0.26
C GLU A 758 -3.15 -30.21 1.21
N GLY A 759 -2.16 -29.49 0.67
CA GLY A 759 -1.23 -28.70 1.46
C GLY A 759 -1.93 -27.57 2.21
N LEU A 760 -2.84 -26.86 1.54
CA LEU A 760 -3.67 -25.81 2.14
C LEU A 760 -4.62 -26.40 3.20
N MET A 761 -5.32 -27.50 2.92
CA MET A 761 -6.19 -28.18 3.87
C MET A 761 -5.46 -28.58 5.16
N ARG A 762 -4.20 -29.04 5.03
CA ARG A 762 -3.31 -29.35 6.16
C ARG A 762 -2.92 -28.08 6.93
N SER A 763 -2.48 -27.01 6.24
CA SER A 763 -2.03 -25.77 6.91
C SER A 763 -3.16 -24.97 7.56
N THR A 764 -4.38 -25.01 6.98
CA THR A 764 -5.56 -24.30 7.48
C THR A 764 -6.49 -25.17 8.33
N ASN A 765 -6.05 -26.37 8.71
CA ASN A 765 -6.80 -27.35 9.52
C ASN A 765 -8.26 -27.53 9.04
N THR A 766 -8.44 -27.75 7.74
CA THR A 766 -9.74 -27.81 7.08
C THR A 766 -9.99 -29.20 6.50
N SER A 767 -10.96 -29.93 7.06
CA SER A 767 -11.26 -31.30 6.67
C SER A 767 -11.97 -31.40 5.31
N ALA A 768 -11.77 -32.53 4.63
CA ALA A 768 -12.46 -32.85 3.37
C ALA A 768 -13.99 -32.82 3.52
N GLU A 769 -14.51 -33.26 4.67
CA GLU A 769 -15.93 -33.19 5.03
C GLU A 769 -16.49 -31.75 4.99
N LYS A 770 -15.78 -30.78 5.58
CA LYS A 770 -16.21 -29.36 5.56
C LYS A 770 -16.26 -28.83 4.12
N ILE A 771 -15.31 -29.21 3.28
CA ILE A 771 -15.32 -28.87 1.85
C ILE A 771 -16.50 -29.56 1.15
N GLY A 772 -16.75 -30.84 1.41
CA GLY A 772 -17.85 -31.60 0.84
C GLY A 772 -19.23 -31.01 1.15
N ILE A 773 -19.48 -30.62 2.41
CA ILE A 773 -20.70 -29.90 2.82
C ILE A 773 -20.84 -28.59 2.03
N VAL A 774 -19.77 -27.81 1.94
CA VAL A 774 -19.73 -26.50 1.27
C VAL A 774 -19.88 -26.62 -0.26
N VAL A 775 -19.51 -27.75 -0.87
CA VAL A 775 -19.83 -28.09 -2.28
C VAL A 775 -21.29 -28.52 -2.43
N ALA A 776 -21.79 -29.39 -1.53
CA ALA A 776 -23.17 -29.88 -1.57
C ALA A 776 -24.22 -28.76 -1.39
N GLU A 777 -23.99 -27.81 -0.48
CA GLU A 777 -24.79 -26.58 -0.34
C GLU A 777 -24.90 -25.82 -1.68
N GLY A 778 -23.78 -25.67 -2.38
CA GLY A 778 -23.71 -24.96 -3.67
C GLY A 778 -24.49 -25.67 -4.78
N ALA A 779 -24.54 -27.00 -4.77
CA ALA A 779 -25.35 -27.79 -5.67
C ALA A 779 -26.86 -27.77 -5.30
N GLY A 780 -27.19 -27.70 -4.01
CA GLY A 780 -28.57 -27.66 -3.51
C GLY A 780 -29.31 -26.38 -3.89
N GLY A 781 -28.73 -25.21 -3.62
CA GLY A 781 -29.37 -23.92 -3.92
C GLY A 781 -29.65 -23.66 -5.42
N ALA A 782 -28.95 -24.38 -6.30
CA ALA A 782 -29.19 -24.36 -7.75
C ALA A 782 -30.43 -25.16 -8.19
N ARG A 783 -30.99 -26.03 -7.33
CA ARG A 783 -32.21 -26.79 -7.61
C ARG A 783 -33.47 -26.11 -7.08
N GLU A 784 -33.43 -25.54 -5.88
CA GLU A 784 -34.62 -24.90 -5.26
C GLU A 784 -35.04 -23.62 -5.98
N SER A 785 -34.07 -22.90 -6.58
CA SER A 785 -34.32 -21.69 -7.37
C SER A 785 -35.03 -21.93 -8.72
N ALA A 786 -35.29 -23.19 -9.09
CA ALA A 786 -35.97 -23.56 -10.34
C ALA A 786 -37.50 -23.76 -10.20
N GLY A 787 -38.07 -23.72 -8.99
CA GLY A 787 -39.50 -24.07 -8.84
C GLY A 787 -40.14 -23.84 -7.48
N GLN A 788 -40.37 -22.59 -7.09
CA GLN A 788 -41.44 -22.23 -6.16
C GLN A 788 -41.89 -20.77 -6.34
N ALA A 789 -43.17 -20.57 -6.67
CA ALA A 789 -43.83 -19.27 -6.55
C ALA A 789 -44.37 -19.13 -5.13
N VAL A 790 -44.14 -17.99 -4.48
CA VAL A 790 -44.57 -17.70 -3.10
C VAL A 790 -45.30 -16.35 -3.11
N PRO A 791 -46.50 -16.24 -2.50
CA PRO A 791 -47.33 -15.03 -2.60
C PRO A 791 -46.83 -13.86 -1.74
N GLU A 792 -47.28 -12.66 -2.09
CA GLU A 792 -46.98 -11.41 -1.38
C GLU A 792 -47.66 -11.34 0.00
N TYR A 793 -46.94 -10.85 1.01
CA TYR A 793 -47.50 -10.14 2.18
C TYR A 793 -46.49 -9.10 2.69
N GLU A 794 -46.94 -7.87 2.92
CA GLU A 794 -46.14 -6.78 3.48
C GLU A 794 -46.23 -6.74 5.02
N TYR A 795 -45.10 -6.58 5.72
CA TYR A 795 -44.84 -5.41 6.60
C TYR A 795 -43.44 -5.43 7.25
N GLY A 796 -43.00 -4.27 7.77
CA GLY A 796 -41.95 -4.19 8.81
C GLY A 796 -40.52 -3.93 8.33
N ARG A 797 -39.94 -2.78 8.69
CA ARG A 797 -38.55 -2.43 8.40
C ARG A 797 -37.59 -2.92 9.49
N SER A 798 -36.50 -3.57 9.08
CA SER A 798 -35.18 -3.40 9.71
C SER A 798 -34.09 -3.57 8.64
N MET A 799 -33.04 -2.73 8.69
CA MET A 799 -32.00 -2.69 7.65
C MET A 799 -30.84 -3.64 7.97
N ALA A 800 -30.87 -4.83 7.38
CA ALA A 800 -29.69 -5.66 7.15
C ALA A 800 -29.63 -6.02 5.65
N PRO A 801 -28.47 -5.93 4.97
CA PRO A 801 -28.35 -6.26 3.57
C PRO A 801 -28.47 -7.78 3.38
N ARG A 802 -29.66 -8.27 2.99
CA ARG A 802 -29.86 -9.66 2.58
C ARG A 802 -28.95 -9.98 1.39
N GLY A 803 -28.31 -11.14 1.42
CA GLY A 803 -27.56 -11.65 0.26
C GLY A 803 -28.51 -11.98 -0.88
N TYR A 804 -28.12 -11.58 -2.10
CA TYR A 804 -28.80 -11.98 -3.34
C TYR A 804 -27.86 -12.88 -4.15
N THR A 805 -28.41 -13.98 -4.64
CA THR A 805 -27.73 -14.93 -5.52
C THR A 805 -27.60 -14.34 -6.93
N SER A 806 -26.39 -14.35 -7.47
CA SER A 806 -26.12 -14.01 -8.87
C SER A 806 -25.64 -15.26 -9.62
N SER A 807 -25.93 -15.33 -10.93
CA SER A 807 -25.52 -16.41 -11.83
C SER A 807 -24.04 -16.31 -12.21
N ALA A 808 -23.18 -16.31 -11.19
CA ALA A 808 -21.79 -15.87 -11.24
C ALA A 808 -20.77 -16.98 -11.57
N SER A 809 -20.85 -17.57 -12.77
CA SER A 809 -19.79 -18.47 -13.27
C SER A 809 -18.44 -17.76 -13.52
N CYS A 810 -18.45 -16.42 -13.60
CA CYS A 810 -17.34 -15.58 -14.02
C CYS A 810 -16.76 -14.68 -12.89
N GLU A 811 -17.36 -14.71 -11.69
CA GLU A 811 -16.92 -13.86 -10.56
C GLU A 811 -16.18 -14.60 -9.44
N SER A 812 -16.14 -15.94 -9.41
CA SER A 812 -15.61 -16.71 -8.27
C SER A 812 -14.15 -16.39 -7.93
N TRP A 813 -13.28 -16.48 -8.94
CA TRP A 813 -11.89 -16.00 -8.93
C TRP A 813 -11.78 -14.52 -9.36
N GLY A 814 -12.90 -13.85 -9.62
CA GLY A 814 -12.97 -12.45 -10.05
C GLY A 814 -12.51 -12.16 -11.49
N TYR A 815 -11.97 -13.13 -12.23
CA TYR A 815 -11.34 -12.98 -13.54
C TYR A 815 -12.31 -12.87 -14.74
N ALA A 816 -13.29 -11.96 -14.62
CA ALA A 816 -14.02 -11.47 -15.79
C ALA A 816 -13.03 -10.74 -16.74
N GLY A 817 -12.77 -11.33 -17.90
CA GLY A 817 -11.95 -10.70 -18.94
C GLY A 817 -12.63 -9.47 -19.54
N PRO A 818 -11.88 -8.58 -20.21
CA PRO A 818 -12.48 -7.61 -21.11
C PRO A 818 -13.31 -8.36 -22.16
N MET A 819 -14.53 -7.92 -22.41
CA MET A 819 -15.27 -8.41 -23.57
C MET A 819 -14.61 -7.77 -24.79
N SER A 820 -13.93 -8.60 -25.60
CA SER A 820 -13.54 -8.24 -26.96
C SER A 820 -14.77 -7.68 -27.67
N GLY A 821 -14.66 -6.44 -28.16
CA GLY A 821 -15.80 -5.77 -28.78
C GLY A 821 -16.29 -6.55 -29.99
N MET A 822 -17.48 -7.15 -29.89
CA MET A 822 -18.23 -7.56 -31.07
C MET A 822 -18.58 -6.29 -31.83
N GLY A 823 -17.93 -6.09 -32.98
CA GLY A 823 -18.24 -5.00 -33.89
C GLY A 823 -19.66 -5.15 -34.45
N GLY A 824 -20.32 -4.02 -34.63
CA GLY A 824 -21.59 -3.84 -35.33
C GLY A 824 -21.60 -2.49 -36.01
#